data_AF-A0A662DT22-F1
#
_entry.id   AF-A0A662DT22-F1
#
_cell.length_a   1.000
_cell.length_b   1.000
_cell.length_c   1.000
_cell.angle_alpha   90.00
_cell.angle_beta   90.00
_cell.angle_gamma   90.00
#
_symmetry.space_group_name_H-M   'P 1'
#
loop_
_entity.id
_entity.type
_entity.pdbx_description
1 polymer ?
#
loop_
_entity_poly.entity_id
_entity_poly.type
_entity_poly.pdbx_seq_one_letter_code
_entity_poly.pdbx_strand_id
1 'polypeptide(L)'
;MNWVGNWNLWSSVTWSDFAGIDPNTIALLLNRLLWLLVAALCIVVTVQLFPRQEFDSGRILDRLRVRNLLRAGLRLSPAWVPVIVMAVVLGVMISQGPQGGAAERRNEEYRGRNLITWGEADSPWLTAVDIDLQLEPDDHWFAVEGRYEMTNRTDRPMRRFPLSVGDHFRNIEWTLNDQPVEPENWARVYVFQPDPPLAPGDTITVGFSHEGRFPDGVTKNGGGMGQFILPSGVVLTSFNSSFVPVPYFEDGRGVDKDNRLEPRSYEDGFWEGLTKPGLGGGSRYSVRTKITGPERFQYHGVGIRESETVEDGRRTVVWNTDHPVNFFNVVAGEWERWDGEGVQVYHHPDHGYNVEEIGEALQAARKYYSEWFYPYPWQELKLSEFPGIAGYAQGFPTNITSSENIGFLTRSTPEAQAAFLVTAHETAHQWWGNILLPGDGPGGNILSEGMSHFSTILLMEQVQGLRERIEFCKSIEERYGDGRQVDSERPLVWTDGSKAGDSTVTYDKGGWVFWMLLRQMGRERGLAGYQDFIRRFSQSDDYPVLQDFLAVMREHAEDPEAFDEFTSQWFLEVVMPEYRLDSVERHEADDGWTVTATVTNRGTGRMPIEVAAVRGERFAEDPSDDETYAESRVTVTLGAGESETVTIPCTFEPRRVLVDPDAAVLMLKRDRAVGEISG
;
A
#
# COMPACT_ATOMS: atom_id res chain seq x y z
N MET A 1 -26.39 2.06 2.44
CA MET A 1 -26.36 2.80 3.72
C MET A 1 -25.63 4.12 3.48
N ASN A 2 -25.89 5.18 4.24
CA ASN A 2 -25.17 6.47 4.17
C ASN A 2 -25.31 7.18 5.52
N TRP A 3 -24.56 8.25 5.82
CA TRP A 3 -24.68 8.97 7.10
C TRP A 3 -26.11 9.43 7.46
N VAL A 4 -27.03 9.64 6.52
CA VAL A 4 -28.44 9.91 6.86
C VAL A 4 -29.11 8.66 7.45
N GLY A 5 -28.89 7.50 6.83
CA GLY A 5 -29.52 6.23 7.16
C GLY A 5 -28.67 5.26 7.98
N ASN A 6 -27.50 5.66 8.49
CA ASN A 6 -26.55 4.75 9.12
C ASN A 6 -26.82 4.58 10.62
N TRP A 7 -26.97 3.33 11.04
CA TRP A 7 -27.18 2.90 12.43
C TRP A 7 -25.98 2.13 13.00
N ASN A 8 -25.07 1.64 12.15
CA ASN A 8 -23.89 0.91 12.58
C ASN A 8 -22.72 1.90 12.80
N LEU A 9 -22.33 2.08 14.06
CA LEU A 9 -21.24 2.97 14.47
C LEU A 9 -19.86 2.36 14.21
N TRP A 10 -19.73 1.05 14.43
CA TRP A 10 -18.44 0.36 14.52
C TRP A 10 -17.68 0.33 13.19
N SER A 11 -18.41 0.38 12.07
CA SER A 11 -17.81 0.38 10.73
C SER A 11 -17.59 1.78 10.14
N SER A 12 -18.04 2.85 10.81
CA SER A 12 -18.10 4.19 10.22
C SER A 12 -17.34 5.26 10.98
N VAL A 13 -16.92 4.95 12.23
CA VAL A 13 -16.08 5.82 13.04
C VAL A 13 -14.65 5.30 12.98
N THR A 14 -13.74 6.14 12.51
CA THR A 14 -12.30 5.90 12.58
C THR A 14 -11.76 6.84 13.65
N TRP A 15 -11.09 6.28 14.66
CA TRP A 15 -10.39 7.05 15.68
C TRP A 15 -8.94 7.29 15.24
N SER A 16 -8.43 8.47 15.57
CA SER A 16 -7.05 8.89 15.36
C SER A 16 -6.56 9.66 16.59
N ASP A 17 -5.34 9.44 17.06
CA ASP A 17 -4.80 10.21 18.19
C ASP A 17 -4.43 11.64 17.75
N PHE A 18 -4.05 11.83 16.48
CA PHE A 18 -3.93 13.17 15.88
C PHE A 18 -5.28 13.89 15.70
N ALA A 19 -6.30 13.19 15.20
CA ALA A 19 -7.51 13.81 14.62
C ALA A 19 -8.81 13.56 15.40
N GLY A 20 -8.80 12.70 16.41
CA GLY A 20 -10.01 12.19 17.05
C GLY A 20 -10.90 11.45 16.04
N ILE A 21 -12.05 12.03 15.68
CA ILE A 21 -13.05 11.44 14.76
C ILE A 21 -13.20 12.29 13.47
N ASP A 22 -12.35 13.31 13.30
CA ASP A 22 -12.33 14.15 12.10
C ASP A 22 -11.91 13.32 10.85
N PRO A 23 -12.38 13.60 9.61
CA PRO A 23 -13.30 14.66 9.15
C PRO A 23 -14.79 14.39 9.45
N ASN A 24 -15.13 13.26 10.09
CA ASN A 24 -16.50 12.76 10.17
C ASN A 24 -17.29 13.27 11.38
N THR A 25 -16.67 14.03 12.27
CA THR A 25 -17.25 14.52 13.54
C THR A 25 -18.60 15.20 13.37
N ILE A 26 -18.72 16.16 12.43
CA ILE A 26 -19.96 16.91 12.22
C ILE A 26 -21.07 16.00 11.69
N ALA A 27 -20.77 15.14 10.71
CA ALA A 27 -21.77 14.20 10.17
C ALA A 27 -22.23 13.19 11.21
N LEU A 28 -21.33 12.71 12.08
CA LEU A 28 -21.66 11.86 13.20
C LEU A 28 -22.60 12.58 14.18
N LEU A 29 -22.27 13.81 14.60
CA LEU A 29 -23.12 14.59 15.51
C LEU A 29 -24.52 14.84 14.92
N LEU A 30 -24.59 15.28 13.65
CA LEU A 30 -25.86 15.51 12.96
C LEU A 30 -26.68 14.22 12.83
N ASN A 31 -26.06 13.09 12.50
CA ASN A 31 -26.72 11.79 12.47
C ASN A 31 -27.28 11.41 13.84
N ARG A 32 -26.50 11.56 14.93
CA ARG A 32 -26.95 11.19 16.28
C ARG A 32 -28.09 12.06 16.76
N LEU A 33 -28.00 13.37 16.55
CA LEU A 33 -29.09 14.29 16.85
C LEU A 33 -30.33 13.98 16.01
N LEU A 34 -30.17 13.66 14.73
CA LEU A 34 -31.27 13.26 13.85
C LEU A 34 -32.03 12.06 14.42
N TRP A 35 -31.32 10.99 14.79
CA TRP A 35 -31.99 9.79 15.32
C TRP A 35 -32.57 9.97 16.71
N LEU A 36 -31.97 10.80 17.57
CA LEU A 36 -32.57 11.20 18.84
C LEU A 36 -33.88 11.97 18.63
N LEU A 37 -33.91 12.87 17.65
CA LEU A 37 -35.13 13.61 17.30
C LEU A 37 -36.18 12.72 16.65
N VAL A 38 -35.78 11.74 15.83
CA VAL A 38 -36.70 10.73 15.28
C VAL A 38 -37.31 9.90 16.42
N ALA A 39 -36.51 9.47 17.40
CA ALA A 39 -37.01 8.74 18.57
C ALA A 39 -37.98 9.60 19.39
N ALA A 40 -37.65 10.86 19.64
CA ALA A 40 -38.54 11.81 20.31
C ALA A 40 -39.84 12.04 19.53
N LEU A 41 -39.75 12.19 18.20
CA LEU A 41 -40.91 12.31 17.30
C LEU A 41 -41.80 11.07 17.39
N CYS A 42 -41.23 9.87 17.37
CA CYS A 42 -41.98 8.62 17.56
C CYS A 42 -42.70 8.60 18.91
N ILE A 43 -42.05 9.02 20.01
CA ILE A 43 -42.69 9.13 21.33
C ILE A 43 -43.86 10.12 21.30
N VAL A 44 -43.65 11.32 20.73
CA VAL A 44 -44.70 12.34 20.62
C VAL A 44 -45.87 11.83 19.79
N VAL A 45 -45.60 11.21 18.64
CA VAL A 45 -46.61 10.59 17.76
C VAL A 45 -47.38 9.51 18.52
N THR A 46 -46.69 8.62 19.24
CA THR A 46 -47.32 7.57 20.04
C THR A 46 -48.19 8.13 21.15
N VAL A 47 -47.72 9.10 21.93
CA VAL A 47 -48.50 9.73 23.01
C VAL A 47 -49.74 10.45 22.47
N GLN A 48 -49.62 11.12 21.32
CA GLN A 48 -50.72 11.89 20.72
C GLN A 48 -51.76 11.01 20.01
N LEU A 49 -51.32 9.95 19.32
CA LEU A 49 -52.20 9.05 18.56
C LEU A 49 -52.76 7.89 19.40
N PHE A 50 -52.05 7.48 20.45
CA PHE A 50 -52.44 6.38 21.34
C PHE A 50 -52.51 6.83 22.82
N PRO A 51 -53.32 7.84 23.15
CA PRO A 51 -53.58 8.16 24.56
C PRO A 51 -54.21 6.94 25.23
N ARG A 52 -53.78 6.59 26.45
CA ARG A 52 -54.40 5.53 27.27
C ARG A 52 -55.85 5.91 27.59
N GLN A 53 -56.78 5.51 26.73
CA GLN A 53 -58.23 5.63 26.87
C GLN A 53 -58.89 4.32 26.39
N GLU A 54 -60.13 4.06 26.80
CA GLU A 54 -60.89 2.87 26.38
C GLU A 54 -60.93 2.72 24.85
N PHE A 55 -60.83 1.48 24.37
CA PHE A 55 -60.67 1.15 22.97
C PHE A 55 -61.97 1.43 22.18
N ASP A 56 -61.99 2.48 21.36
CA ASP A 56 -63.12 2.87 20.50
C ASP A 56 -62.72 2.82 19.02
N SER A 57 -63.27 1.84 18.28
CA SER A 57 -62.99 1.59 16.87
C SER A 57 -63.50 2.68 15.93
N GLY A 58 -64.51 3.46 16.31
CA GLY A 58 -65.07 4.55 15.50
C GLY A 58 -64.15 5.78 15.46
N ARG A 59 -63.49 6.08 16.59
CA ARG A 59 -62.52 7.20 16.69
C ARG A 59 -61.22 6.95 15.93
N ILE A 60 -60.81 5.70 15.74
CA ILE A 60 -59.61 5.33 14.98
C ILE A 60 -59.82 5.65 13.49
N LEU A 61 -60.94 5.23 12.92
CA LEU A 61 -61.28 5.51 11.52
C LEU A 61 -61.42 7.02 11.23
N ASP A 62 -61.91 7.79 12.20
CA ASP A 62 -62.03 9.24 12.08
C ASP A 62 -60.67 9.96 12.16
N ARG A 63 -59.72 9.44 12.95
CA ARG A 63 -58.32 9.94 13.02
C ARG A 63 -57.54 9.68 11.72
N LEU A 64 -57.85 8.59 11.01
CA LEU A 64 -57.21 8.20 9.76
C LEU A 64 -57.77 8.95 8.53
N ARG A 65 -58.79 9.81 8.69
CA ARG A 65 -59.25 10.69 7.59
C ARG A 65 -58.14 11.66 7.19
N VAL A 66 -57.91 11.80 5.87
CA VAL A 66 -56.87 12.67 5.28
C VAL A 66 -56.84 14.08 5.88
N ARG A 67 -58.01 14.72 6.09
CA ARG A 67 -58.09 16.06 6.68
C ARG A 67 -57.58 16.13 8.12
N ASN A 68 -57.80 15.08 8.90
CA ASN A 68 -57.35 15.00 10.30
C ASN A 68 -55.88 14.61 10.38
N LEU A 69 -55.39 13.77 9.46
CA LEU A 69 -53.96 13.50 9.28
C LEU A 69 -53.18 14.77 8.91
N LEU A 70 -53.69 15.60 7.99
CA LEU A 70 -53.06 16.87 7.64
C LEU A 70 -53.03 17.86 8.81
N ARG A 71 -54.14 18.00 9.56
CA ARG A 71 -54.18 18.84 10.77
C ARG A 71 -53.26 18.34 11.89
N ALA A 72 -53.19 17.03 12.08
CA ALA A 72 -52.27 16.40 13.03
C ALA A 72 -50.81 16.62 12.60
N GLY A 73 -50.50 16.45 11.31
CA GLY A 73 -49.19 16.75 10.74
C GLY A 73 -48.77 18.21 10.96
N LEU A 74 -49.68 19.17 10.73
CA LEU A 74 -49.43 20.59 11.02
C LEU A 74 -49.21 20.86 12.51
N ARG A 75 -49.99 20.25 13.41
CA ARG A 75 -49.80 20.38 14.86
C ARG A 75 -48.48 19.77 15.35
N LEU A 76 -48.03 18.71 14.70
CA LEU A 76 -46.76 18.05 14.99
C LEU A 76 -45.57 18.68 14.27
N SER A 77 -45.77 19.77 13.52
CA SER A 77 -44.69 20.46 12.78
C SER A 77 -43.50 20.88 13.65
N PRO A 78 -43.65 21.37 14.89
CA PRO A 78 -42.49 21.66 15.73
C PRO A 78 -41.64 20.40 16.04
N ALA A 79 -42.23 19.21 15.98
CA ALA A 79 -41.54 17.95 16.25
C ALA A 79 -40.85 17.34 15.01
N TRP A 80 -41.42 17.49 13.80
CA TRP A 80 -40.81 16.91 12.59
C TRP A 80 -39.95 17.89 11.77
N VAL A 81 -40.14 19.21 11.89
CA VAL A 81 -39.31 20.20 11.16
C VAL A 81 -37.82 20.05 11.46
N PRO A 82 -37.37 19.95 12.74
CA PRO A 82 -35.96 19.75 13.06
C PRO A 82 -35.37 18.46 12.47
N VAL A 83 -36.16 17.38 12.44
CA VAL A 83 -35.78 16.10 11.83
C VAL A 83 -35.52 16.27 10.33
N ILE A 84 -36.44 16.92 9.62
CA ILE A 84 -36.29 17.15 8.17
C ILE A 84 -35.11 18.07 7.90
N VAL A 85 -34.95 19.16 8.65
CA VAL A 85 -33.84 20.10 8.47
C VAL A 85 -32.50 19.38 8.64
N MET A 86 -32.31 18.59 9.70
CA MET A 86 -31.05 17.86 9.88
C MET A 86 -30.83 16.78 8.82
N ALA A 87 -31.88 16.05 8.42
CA ALA A 87 -31.77 15.07 7.34
C ALA A 87 -31.37 15.74 6.01
N VAL A 88 -31.90 16.92 5.72
CA VAL A 88 -31.58 17.69 4.51
C VAL A 88 -30.14 18.24 4.59
N VAL A 89 -29.75 18.87 5.69
CA VAL A 89 -28.38 19.39 5.88
C VAL A 89 -27.36 18.27 5.71
N LEU A 90 -27.55 17.16 6.41
CA LEU A 90 -26.67 15.99 6.32
C LEU A 90 -26.68 15.39 4.90
N GLY A 91 -27.84 15.31 4.26
CA GLY A 91 -27.97 14.87 2.87
C GLY A 91 -27.20 15.76 1.89
N VAL A 92 -27.22 17.09 2.08
CA VAL A 92 -26.46 18.03 1.27
C VAL A 92 -24.96 17.86 1.48
N MET A 93 -24.50 17.76 2.73
CA MET A 93 -23.07 17.55 3.05
C MET A 93 -22.51 16.27 2.41
N ILE A 94 -23.28 15.17 2.48
CA ILE A 94 -22.90 13.90 1.81
C ILE A 94 -22.90 14.07 0.29
N SER A 95 -23.89 14.78 -0.27
CA SER A 95 -24.01 14.94 -1.73
C SER A 95 -22.85 15.74 -2.34
N GLN A 96 -22.26 16.64 -1.56
CA GLN A 96 -21.10 17.46 -1.93
C GLN A 96 -19.77 16.74 -1.70
N GLY A 97 -19.76 15.76 -0.79
CA GLY A 97 -18.57 15.00 -0.44
C GLY A 97 -18.00 14.12 -1.55
N PRO A 98 -16.81 13.54 -1.30
CA PRO A 98 -16.05 12.76 -2.30
C PRO A 98 -16.78 11.51 -2.81
N GLN A 99 -17.71 10.97 -2.02
CA GLN A 99 -18.53 9.78 -2.35
C GLN A 99 -20.00 10.14 -2.60
N GLY A 100 -20.30 11.43 -2.73
CA GLY A 100 -21.66 11.91 -3.00
C GLY A 100 -22.08 11.63 -4.44
N GLY A 101 -23.40 11.58 -4.69
CA GLY A 101 -23.92 11.33 -6.04
C GLY A 101 -23.51 12.40 -7.07
N ALA A 102 -23.09 13.60 -6.65
CA ALA A 102 -22.51 14.58 -7.56
C ALA A 102 -21.08 14.22 -7.98
N ALA A 103 -20.26 13.69 -7.06
CA ALA A 103 -18.92 13.21 -7.35
C ALA A 103 -18.94 11.94 -8.20
N GLU A 104 -19.82 10.98 -7.89
CA GLU A 104 -20.04 9.76 -8.69
C GLU A 104 -20.33 10.11 -10.16
N ARG A 105 -21.29 11.02 -10.42
CA ARG A 105 -21.61 11.47 -11.79
C ARG A 105 -20.45 12.17 -12.50
N ARG A 106 -19.65 12.98 -11.79
CA ARG A 106 -18.48 13.64 -12.39
C ARG A 106 -17.39 12.64 -12.75
N ASN A 107 -17.18 11.60 -11.94
CA ASN A 107 -16.25 10.52 -12.26
C ASN A 107 -16.74 9.67 -13.44
N GLU A 108 -18.04 9.38 -13.52
CA GLU A 108 -18.64 8.72 -14.69
C GLU A 108 -18.45 9.54 -15.97
N GLU A 109 -18.67 10.86 -15.91
CA GLU A 109 -18.43 11.76 -17.05
C GLU A 109 -16.94 11.83 -17.41
N TYR A 110 -16.06 11.98 -16.42
CA TYR A 110 -14.60 11.97 -16.58
C TYR A 110 -14.15 10.73 -17.35
N ARG A 111 -14.54 9.54 -16.89
CA ARG A 111 -14.15 8.28 -17.55
C ARG A 111 -14.81 8.13 -18.91
N GLY A 112 -16.11 8.34 -18.99
CA GLY A 112 -16.90 8.14 -20.22
C GLY A 112 -16.45 9.03 -21.39
N ARG A 113 -15.94 10.23 -21.12
CA ARG A 113 -15.43 11.14 -22.16
C ARG A 113 -13.99 10.91 -22.56
N ASN A 114 -13.18 10.30 -21.70
CA ASN A 114 -11.72 10.32 -21.85
C ASN A 114 -11.07 8.94 -22.03
N LEU A 115 -11.61 7.88 -21.41
CA LEU A 115 -10.97 6.58 -21.32
C LEU A 115 -10.49 6.03 -22.66
N ILE A 116 -11.35 6.02 -23.68
CA ILE A 116 -11.01 5.47 -25.01
C ILE A 116 -9.93 6.29 -25.72
N THR A 117 -9.90 7.60 -25.50
CA THR A 117 -8.99 8.52 -26.20
C THR A 117 -7.65 8.64 -25.49
N TRP A 118 -7.66 8.70 -24.16
CA TRP A 118 -6.50 9.07 -23.35
C TRP A 118 -5.94 7.93 -22.51
N GLY A 119 -6.66 6.80 -22.37
CA GLY A 119 -6.22 5.66 -21.56
C GLY A 119 -4.87 5.09 -21.96
N GLU A 120 -4.57 5.06 -23.25
CA GLU A 120 -3.29 4.56 -23.79
C GLU A 120 -2.42 5.68 -24.39
N ALA A 121 -2.83 6.94 -24.24
CA ALA A 121 -2.15 8.06 -24.87
C ALA A 121 -0.80 8.36 -24.19
N ASP A 122 0.21 8.63 -25.01
CA ASP A 122 1.51 9.07 -24.51
C ASP A 122 1.44 10.53 -24.03
N SER A 123 2.24 10.85 -23.02
CA SER A 123 2.45 12.21 -22.53
C SER A 123 3.95 12.51 -22.50
N PRO A 124 4.39 13.78 -22.61
CA PRO A 124 5.78 14.14 -22.44
C PRO A 124 6.20 13.79 -21.01
N TRP A 125 7.44 13.33 -20.83
CA TRP A 125 7.92 12.85 -19.54
C TRP A 125 8.41 14.02 -18.71
N LEU A 126 8.09 14.04 -17.42
CA LEU A 126 8.60 15.05 -16.49
C LEU A 126 10.14 14.99 -16.41
N THR A 127 10.77 16.16 -16.47
CA THR A 127 12.22 16.33 -16.27
C THR A 127 12.56 17.27 -15.11
N ALA A 128 11.68 18.23 -14.80
CA ALA A 128 11.78 19.06 -13.60
C ALA A 128 10.38 19.51 -13.13
N VAL A 129 10.25 19.69 -11.82
CA VAL A 129 9.03 20.16 -11.15
C VAL A 129 9.40 21.26 -10.15
N ASP A 130 8.76 22.41 -10.23
CA ASP A 130 8.84 23.49 -9.24
C ASP A 130 7.43 23.84 -8.75
N ILE A 131 7.22 23.85 -7.44
CA ILE A 131 5.91 24.04 -6.79
C ILE A 131 6.04 25.04 -5.65
N ASP A 132 5.17 26.04 -5.63
CA ASP A 132 4.86 26.88 -4.46
C ASP A 132 3.47 26.50 -3.93
N LEU A 133 3.43 25.83 -2.78
CA LEU A 133 2.24 25.32 -2.13
C LEU A 133 1.93 26.14 -0.88
N GLN A 134 0.74 26.73 -0.84
CA GLN A 134 0.18 27.38 0.34
C GLN A 134 -0.88 26.48 0.98
N LEU A 135 -0.85 26.34 2.30
CA LEU A 135 -1.76 25.49 3.06
C LEU A 135 -2.45 26.29 4.17
N GLU A 136 -3.75 26.07 4.31
CA GLU A 136 -4.56 26.44 5.47
C GLU A 136 -5.31 25.20 5.99
N PRO A 137 -4.64 24.39 6.84
CA PRO A 137 -5.21 23.13 7.31
C PRO A 137 -6.54 23.28 8.07
N ASP A 138 -6.72 24.39 8.79
CA ASP A 138 -7.95 24.67 9.54
C ASP A 138 -9.18 24.90 8.64
N ASP A 139 -8.95 25.30 7.38
CA ASP A 139 -10.00 25.55 6.39
C ASP A 139 -10.04 24.48 5.28
N HIS A 140 -9.23 23.42 5.43
CA HIS A 140 -8.95 22.38 4.42
C HIS A 140 -8.46 22.97 3.08
N TRP A 141 -7.95 24.20 3.08
CA TRP A 141 -7.71 24.97 1.86
C TRP A 141 -6.24 24.93 1.45
N PHE A 142 -6.01 25.06 0.16
CA PHE A 142 -4.69 25.21 -0.42
C PHE A 142 -4.71 26.04 -1.70
N ALA A 143 -3.56 26.62 -2.03
CA ALA A 143 -3.27 27.19 -3.33
C ALA A 143 -1.92 26.69 -3.84
N VAL A 144 -1.83 26.51 -5.15
CA VAL A 144 -0.62 26.06 -5.83
C VAL A 144 -0.31 26.99 -6.99
N GLU A 145 0.96 27.35 -7.10
CA GLU A 145 1.58 27.82 -8.34
C GLU A 145 2.70 26.84 -8.67
N GLY A 146 2.71 26.32 -9.90
CA GLY A 146 3.61 25.25 -10.28
C GLY A 146 4.05 25.31 -11.73
N ARG A 147 5.17 24.64 -12.02
CA ARG A 147 5.76 24.52 -13.34
C ARG A 147 6.31 23.11 -13.54
N TYR A 148 5.95 22.52 -14.68
CA TYR A 148 6.56 21.29 -15.19
C TYR A 148 7.44 21.62 -16.39
N GLU A 149 8.67 21.11 -16.36
CA GLU A 149 9.46 20.90 -17.57
C GLU A 149 9.28 19.46 -18.02
N MET A 150 9.00 19.27 -19.30
CA MET A 150 8.66 17.98 -19.85
C MET A 150 9.30 17.77 -21.21
N THR A 151 9.77 16.55 -21.50
CA THR A 151 10.43 16.20 -22.76
C THR A 151 9.66 15.13 -23.51
N ASN A 152 9.48 15.27 -24.82
CA ASN A 152 8.94 14.20 -25.64
C ASN A 152 10.00 13.11 -25.85
N ARG A 153 9.91 12.01 -25.11
CA ARG A 153 10.80 10.84 -25.27
C ARG A 153 10.28 9.79 -26.25
N THR A 154 9.16 10.04 -26.92
CA THR A 154 8.67 9.14 -27.96
C THR A 154 9.45 9.33 -29.26
N ASP A 155 9.35 8.37 -30.17
CA ASP A 155 9.99 8.38 -31.49
C ASP A 155 9.25 9.24 -32.54
N ARG A 156 8.14 9.90 -32.13
CA ARG A 156 7.23 10.64 -33.02
C ARG A 156 6.89 12.03 -32.49
N PRO A 157 6.62 13.02 -33.38
CA PRO A 157 6.15 14.33 -32.94
C PRO A 157 4.80 14.22 -32.21
N MET A 158 4.73 14.81 -31.02
CA MET A 158 3.55 14.82 -30.17
C MET A 158 2.69 16.05 -30.47
N ARG A 159 1.50 15.81 -31.02
CA ARG A 159 0.56 16.88 -31.38
C ARG A 159 -0.28 17.33 -30.20
N ARG A 160 -0.60 16.41 -29.29
CA ARG A 160 -1.46 16.67 -28.13
C ARG A 160 -1.04 15.80 -26.97
N PHE A 161 -1.24 16.29 -25.75
CA PHE A 161 -1.07 15.50 -24.54
C PHE A 161 -2.04 15.94 -23.42
N PRO A 162 -2.49 15.00 -22.57
CA PRO A 162 -3.43 15.27 -21.49
C PRO A 162 -2.72 15.57 -20.15
N LEU A 163 -3.26 16.51 -19.38
CA LEU A 163 -3.06 16.63 -17.94
C LEU A 163 -4.40 16.45 -17.21
N SER A 164 -4.46 15.58 -16.20
CA SER A 164 -5.65 15.40 -15.37
C SER A 164 -5.60 16.25 -14.12
N VAL A 165 -6.74 16.81 -13.71
CA VAL A 165 -6.85 17.66 -12.52
C VAL A 165 -7.89 17.17 -11.53
N GLY A 166 -7.67 17.48 -10.25
CA GLY A 166 -8.54 17.10 -9.15
C GLY A 166 -9.92 17.78 -9.25
N ASP A 167 -10.94 17.09 -8.74
CA ASP A 167 -12.31 17.58 -8.73
C ASP A 167 -12.51 18.80 -7.83
N HIS A 168 -11.63 18.94 -6.84
CA HIS A 168 -11.56 20.02 -5.87
C HIS A 168 -10.77 21.23 -6.35
N PHE A 169 -10.07 21.14 -7.49
CA PHE A 169 -9.35 22.28 -8.05
C PHE A 169 -10.35 23.32 -8.60
N ARG A 170 -10.09 24.59 -8.29
CA ARG A 170 -10.86 25.78 -8.66
C ARG A 170 -9.90 26.82 -9.22
N ASN A 171 -10.44 27.71 -10.06
CA ASN A 171 -9.70 28.84 -10.62
C ASN A 171 -8.37 28.41 -11.27
N ILE A 172 -8.45 27.40 -12.15
CA ILE A 172 -7.27 26.80 -12.79
C ILE A 172 -6.83 27.68 -13.95
N GLU A 173 -5.59 28.17 -13.90
CA GLU A 173 -4.94 28.91 -14.98
C GLU A 173 -3.75 28.11 -15.50
N TRP A 174 -3.42 28.29 -16.79
CA TRP A 174 -2.37 27.54 -17.47
C TRP A 174 -1.46 28.45 -18.26
N THR A 175 -0.18 28.08 -18.31
CA THR A 175 0.78 28.62 -19.26
C THR A 175 1.46 27.50 -20.03
N LEU A 176 1.82 27.78 -21.29
CA LEU A 176 2.63 26.91 -22.14
C LEU A 176 3.83 27.73 -22.63
N ASN A 177 5.04 27.31 -22.28
CA ASN A 177 6.28 28.07 -22.52
C ASN A 177 6.17 29.52 -22.01
N ASP A 178 5.70 29.66 -20.77
CA ASP A 178 5.54 30.94 -20.06
C ASP A 178 4.52 31.91 -20.72
N GLN A 179 3.70 31.43 -21.66
CA GLN A 179 2.60 32.19 -22.25
C GLN A 179 1.23 31.66 -21.78
N PRO A 180 0.28 32.51 -21.39
CA PRO A 180 -1.07 32.07 -21.03
C PRO A 180 -1.74 31.28 -22.14
N VAL A 181 -2.41 30.18 -21.78
CA VAL A 181 -3.13 29.31 -22.72
C VAL A 181 -4.45 28.84 -22.11
N GLU A 182 -5.44 28.57 -22.96
CA GLU A 182 -6.67 27.88 -22.58
C GLU A 182 -6.70 26.50 -23.25
N PRO A 183 -6.23 25.43 -22.58
CA PRO A 183 -6.26 24.09 -23.15
C PRO A 183 -7.70 23.58 -23.26
N GLU A 184 -7.96 22.65 -24.19
CA GLU A 184 -9.29 22.05 -24.31
C GLU A 184 -9.61 21.25 -23.04
N ASN A 185 -10.75 21.53 -22.40
CA ASN A 185 -11.19 20.81 -21.21
C ASN A 185 -12.19 19.70 -21.56
N TRP A 186 -11.73 18.46 -21.42
CA TRP A 186 -12.51 17.24 -21.61
C TRP A 186 -12.87 16.68 -20.23
N ALA A 187 -13.78 17.35 -19.53
CA ALA A 187 -14.24 16.94 -18.20
C ALA A 187 -13.07 16.65 -17.22
N ARG A 188 -12.26 17.67 -16.90
CA ARG A 188 -11.08 17.60 -16.00
C ARG A 188 -9.85 16.90 -16.58
N VAL A 189 -9.86 16.55 -17.86
CA VAL A 189 -8.65 16.32 -18.65
C VAL A 189 -8.39 17.55 -19.50
N TYR A 190 -7.29 18.26 -19.26
CA TYR A 190 -6.86 19.42 -20.01
C TYR A 190 -5.89 19.00 -21.10
N VAL A 191 -6.24 19.27 -22.36
CA VAL A 191 -5.49 18.81 -23.53
C VAL A 191 -4.71 19.96 -24.11
N PHE A 192 -3.39 19.83 -24.09
CA PHE A 192 -2.45 20.80 -24.67
C PHE A 192 -2.18 20.44 -26.12
N GLN A 193 -2.02 21.45 -26.98
CA GLN A 193 -1.70 21.29 -28.39
C GLN A 193 -0.58 22.28 -28.78
N PRO A 194 0.69 21.90 -28.64
CA PRO A 194 1.82 22.73 -29.07
C PRO A 194 1.76 23.02 -30.58
N ASP A 195 2.10 24.24 -30.96
CA ASP A 195 2.27 24.65 -32.37
C ASP A 195 3.63 25.34 -32.56
N PRO A 196 4.61 24.68 -33.23
CA PRO A 196 4.51 23.38 -33.90
C PRO A 196 4.35 22.19 -32.91
N PRO A 197 3.94 21.00 -33.39
CA PRO A 197 3.94 19.77 -32.58
C PRO A 197 5.31 19.52 -31.94
N LEU A 198 5.32 19.03 -30.70
CA LEU A 198 6.54 18.80 -29.92
C LEU A 198 7.36 17.67 -30.54
N ALA A 199 8.52 17.95 -31.12
CA ALA A 199 9.33 16.94 -31.80
C ALA A 199 9.98 15.97 -30.79
N PRO A 200 10.40 14.76 -31.22
CA PRO A 200 11.20 13.86 -30.39
C PRO A 200 12.43 14.56 -29.81
N GLY A 201 12.63 14.46 -28.50
CA GLY A 201 13.71 15.11 -27.76
C GLY A 201 13.47 16.59 -27.42
N ASP A 202 12.45 17.24 -27.99
CA ASP A 202 12.13 18.62 -27.63
C ASP A 202 11.50 18.70 -26.24
N THR A 203 11.75 19.84 -25.57
CA THR A 203 11.26 20.15 -24.23
C THR A 203 10.19 21.23 -24.29
N ILE A 204 9.21 21.12 -23.40
CA ILE A 204 8.13 22.09 -23.23
C ILE A 204 7.97 22.41 -21.74
N THR A 205 7.53 23.64 -21.45
CA THR A 205 7.14 24.04 -20.10
C THR A 205 5.62 24.16 -20.01
N VAL A 206 5.02 23.55 -18.99
CA VAL A 206 3.62 23.75 -18.62
C VAL A 206 3.56 24.37 -17.22
N GLY A 207 3.08 25.60 -17.12
CA GLY A 207 2.80 26.23 -15.83
C GLY A 207 1.32 26.12 -15.47
N PHE A 208 1.03 26.08 -14.18
CA PHE A 208 -0.33 26.01 -13.65
C PHE A 208 -0.47 26.78 -12.34
N SER A 209 -1.66 27.33 -12.12
CA SER A 209 -2.05 27.84 -10.81
C SER A 209 -3.50 27.46 -10.52
N HIS A 210 -3.80 27.14 -9.26
CA HIS A 210 -5.15 26.83 -8.81
C HIS A 210 -5.25 26.91 -7.30
N GLU A 211 -6.48 26.92 -6.81
CA GLU A 211 -6.78 26.75 -5.38
C GLU A 211 -7.84 25.65 -5.19
N GLY A 212 -8.03 25.21 -3.96
CA GLY A 212 -9.05 24.21 -3.67
C GLY A 212 -9.26 23.96 -2.20
N ARG A 213 -10.21 23.05 -1.91
CA ARG A 213 -10.42 22.47 -0.58
C ARG A 213 -10.37 20.97 -0.64
N PHE A 214 -9.64 20.34 0.27
CA PHE A 214 -9.43 18.90 0.23
C PHE A 214 -9.42 18.28 1.65
N PRO A 215 -10.51 17.63 2.08
CA PRO A 215 -11.71 17.30 1.31
C PRO A 215 -12.69 18.47 1.15
N ASP A 216 -13.49 18.40 0.09
CA ASP A 216 -14.67 19.24 -0.12
C ASP A 216 -15.92 18.42 0.30
N GLY A 217 -16.47 18.66 1.50
CA GLY A 217 -17.65 17.97 2.03
C GLY A 217 -17.36 16.76 2.93
N VAL A 218 -18.36 15.88 3.16
CA VAL A 218 -18.25 14.71 4.06
C VAL A 218 -18.45 13.39 3.32
N THR A 219 -17.72 12.36 3.75
CA THR A 219 -17.86 10.98 3.26
C THR A 219 -19.32 10.50 3.27
N LYS A 220 -19.66 9.51 2.44
CA LYS A 220 -21.02 8.94 2.38
C LYS A 220 -21.26 7.91 3.48
N ASN A 221 -20.24 7.13 3.83
CA ASN A 221 -20.34 5.97 4.73
C ASN A 221 -19.44 6.05 5.97
N GLY A 222 -18.73 7.16 6.17
CA GLY A 222 -17.65 7.24 7.13
C GLY A 222 -16.36 6.65 6.56
N GLY A 223 -15.40 6.46 7.45
CA GLY A 223 -14.08 5.96 7.09
C GLY A 223 -13.12 7.05 6.62
N GLY A 224 -11.94 6.56 6.29
CA GLY A 224 -10.77 7.34 5.94
C GLY A 224 -10.72 7.96 4.56
N MET A 225 -9.77 8.85 4.35
CA MET A 225 -9.38 9.34 3.02
C MET A 225 -7.90 9.06 2.83
N GLY A 226 -7.49 8.63 1.64
CA GLY A 226 -6.08 8.33 1.37
C GLY A 226 -5.18 9.58 1.36
N GLN A 227 -5.73 10.76 1.09
CA GLN A 227 -5.03 12.03 1.11
C GLN A 227 -5.97 13.10 1.67
N PHE A 228 -5.43 14.12 2.34
CA PHE A 228 -6.23 15.12 3.05
C PHE A 228 -5.42 16.34 3.47
N ILE A 229 -6.13 17.44 3.71
CA ILE A 229 -5.65 18.67 4.36
C ILE A 229 -6.61 18.92 5.52
N LEU A 230 -6.18 18.63 6.75
CA LEU A 230 -7.01 18.73 7.94
C LEU A 230 -6.26 19.45 9.07
N PRO A 231 -6.98 19.97 10.09
CA PRO A 231 -6.36 20.59 11.25
C PRO A 231 -5.35 19.70 12.00
N SER A 232 -5.50 18.38 11.85
CA SER A 232 -4.68 17.33 12.48
C SER A 232 -3.45 16.92 11.66
N GLY A 233 -3.37 17.31 10.38
CA GLY A 233 -2.28 16.90 9.51
C GLY A 233 -2.60 17.06 8.03
N VAL A 234 -1.55 17.02 7.21
CA VAL A 234 -1.63 17.10 5.76
C VAL A 234 -0.94 15.89 5.15
N VAL A 235 -1.60 15.26 4.18
CA VAL A 235 -1.04 14.16 3.38
C VAL A 235 -1.46 14.37 1.92
N LEU A 236 -0.50 14.66 1.06
CA LEU A 236 -0.68 14.95 -0.37
C LEU A 236 0.34 14.17 -1.19
N THR A 237 -0.05 13.63 -2.34
CA THR A 237 0.82 12.76 -3.17
C THR A 237 0.73 13.11 -4.65
N SER A 238 1.80 12.85 -5.39
CA SER A 238 1.84 13.03 -6.86
C SER A 238 1.33 11.82 -7.65
N PHE A 239 0.83 10.77 -6.99
CA PHE A 239 0.27 9.58 -7.67
C PHE A 239 -1.09 9.86 -8.33
N ASN A 240 -1.82 10.82 -7.78
CA ASN A 240 -3.10 11.27 -8.28
C ASN A 240 -3.16 12.80 -8.19
N SER A 241 -4.24 13.37 -8.71
CA SER A 241 -4.44 14.81 -8.75
C SER A 241 -4.86 15.42 -7.39
N SER A 242 -4.19 15.06 -6.28
CA SER A 242 -4.51 15.53 -4.92
C SER A 242 -4.17 17.00 -4.67
N PHE A 243 -3.07 17.52 -5.22
CA PHE A 243 -2.71 18.94 -5.10
C PHE A 243 -2.08 19.54 -6.35
N VAL A 244 -1.51 18.72 -7.23
CA VAL A 244 -0.98 19.12 -8.53
C VAL A 244 -1.68 18.36 -9.67
N PRO A 245 -1.70 18.89 -10.91
CA PRO A 245 -2.14 18.12 -12.08
C PRO A 245 -1.21 16.93 -12.34
N VAL A 246 -1.74 15.80 -12.80
CA VAL A 246 -0.93 14.65 -13.24
C VAL A 246 -0.78 14.66 -14.76
N PRO A 247 0.43 14.43 -15.32
CA PRO A 247 0.71 14.52 -16.76
C PRO A 247 0.30 13.25 -17.51
N TYR A 248 -0.90 12.75 -17.24
CA TYR A 248 -1.50 11.59 -17.88
C TYR A 248 -3.00 11.54 -17.57
N PHE A 249 -3.71 10.59 -18.20
CA PHE A 249 -5.08 10.26 -17.85
C PHE A 249 -5.13 9.39 -16.59
N GLU A 250 -5.85 9.84 -15.57
CA GLU A 250 -5.97 9.14 -14.28
C GLU A 250 -7.04 8.03 -14.36
N ASP A 251 -6.69 6.88 -14.94
CA ASP A 251 -7.66 5.79 -15.21
C ASP A 251 -8.30 5.21 -13.94
N GLY A 252 -7.56 5.18 -12.83
CA GLY A 252 -8.07 4.71 -11.53
C GLY A 252 -9.16 5.60 -10.90
N ARG A 253 -9.40 6.80 -11.44
CA ARG A 253 -10.29 7.78 -10.84
C ARG A 253 -11.75 7.32 -10.86
N GLY A 254 -12.32 7.11 -9.67
CA GLY A 254 -13.71 6.70 -9.52
C GLY A 254 -13.98 5.24 -9.94
N VAL A 255 -12.94 4.42 -10.00
CA VAL A 255 -13.06 2.98 -10.19
C VAL A 255 -13.51 2.34 -8.88
N ASP A 256 -14.51 1.48 -8.96
CA ASP A 256 -14.99 0.62 -7.89
C ASP A 256 -15.17 -0.81 -8.41
N LYS A 257 -15.61 -1.71 -7.54
CA LYS A 257 -15.83 -3.13 -7.87
C LYS A 257 -16.90 -3.36 -8.95
N ASP A 258 -17.84 -2.43 -9.12
CA ASP A 258 -19.02 -2.58 -10.00
C ASP A 258 -18.74 -2.00 -11.39
N ASN A 259 -17.75 -1.10 -11.52
CA ASN A 259 -17.39 -0.41 -12.77
C ASN A 259 -15.93 -0.63 -13.23
N ARG A 260 -15.21 -1.57 -12.58
CA ARG A 260 -13.86 -1.95 -12.97
C ARG A 260 -13.89 -2.60 -14.35
N LEU A 261 -12.95 -2.22 -15.20
CA LEU A 261 -12.80 -2.81 -16.53
C LEU A 261 -12.28 -4.25 -16.40
N GLU A 262 -12.55 -5.04 -17.43
CA GLU A 262 -11.87 -6.31 -17.61
C GLU A 262 -10.36 -6.06 -17.68
N PRO A 263 -9.53 -6.91 -17.03
CA PRO A 263 -8.08 -6.79 -17.11
C PRO A 263 -7.59 -6.75 -18.55
N ARG A 264 -6.56 -5.94 -18.80
CA ARG A 264 -5.89 -5.91 -20.10
C ARG A 264 -5.30 -7.29 -20.41
N SER A 265 -5.46 -7.74 -21.65
CA SER A 265 -4.76 -8.92 -22.16
C SER A 265 -3.39 -8.50 -22.68
N TYR A 266 -2.35 -9.19 -22.23
CA TYR A 266 -0.97 -8.99 -22.69
C TYR A 266 -0.57 -10.13 -23.62
N GLU A 267 0.24 -9.84 -24.64
CA GLU A 267 0.85 -10.86 -25.52
C GLU A 267 2.11 -11.42 -24.84
N ASP A 268 2.50 -12.67 -25.13
CA ASP A 268 3.65 -13.35 -24.49
C ASP A 268 4.97 -12.54 -24.55
N GLY A 269 5.19 -11.82 -25.66
CA GLY A 269 6.38 -11.00 -25.90
C GLY A 269 6.23 -9.51 -25.55
N PHE A 270 5.26 -9.11 -24.73
CA PHE A 270 5.00 -7.68 -24.44
C PHE A 270 6.21 -6.94 -23.85
N TRP A 271 7.13 -7.68 -23.21
CA TRP A 271 8.33 -7.18 -22.53
C TRP A 271 9.58 -7.14 -23.43
N GLU A 272 9.52 -7.67 -24.66
CA GLU A 272 10.68 -7.70 -25.57
C GLU A 272 11.02 -6.33 -26.19
N GLY A 273 10.29 -5.28 -25.82
CA GLY A 273 10.52 -3.91 -26.25
C GLY A 273 10.27 -2.91 -25.11
N LEU A 274 10.26 -1.61 -25.45
CA LEU A 274 10.10 -0.54 -24.46
C LEU A 274 8.79 -0.70 -23.68
N THR A 275 8.92 -1.05 -22.40
CA THR A 275 7.81 -1.09 -21.46
C THR A 275 7.66 0.28 -20.81
N LYS A 276 6.42 0.76 -20.65
CA LYS A 276 6.11 2.04 -20.00
C LYS A 276 6.40 1.95 -18.49
N PRO A 277 6.63 3.05 -17.77
CA PRO A 277 6.78 2.99 -16.32
C PRO A 277 5.46 2.61 -15.65
N GLY A 278 5.52 1.72 -14.66
CA GLY A 278 4.34 1.26 -13.89
C GLY A 278 3.82 2.26 -12.86
N LEU A 279 4.60 3.32 -12.54
CA LEU A 279 4.22 4.36 -11.59
C LEU A 279 4.76 5.73 -12.04
N GLY A 280 3.99 6.80 -11.79
CA GLY A 280 4.45 8.18 -11.97
C GLY A 280 4.45 8.70 -13.42
N GLY A 281 5.01 9.91 -13.60
CA GLY A 281 4.93 10.70 -14.84
C GLY A 281 6.05 10.47 -15.85
N GLY A 282 6.62 9.26 -15.93
CA GLY A 282 7.71 8.95 -16.86
C GLY A 282 9.07 8.77 -16.17
N SER A 283 10.05 9.55 -16.63
CA SER A 283 11.45 9.54 -16.16
C SER A 283 11.62 9.98 -14.72
N ARG A 284 12.85 9.83 -14.23
CA ARG A 284 13.34 10.56 -13.06
C ARG A 284 13.47 12.05 -13.37
N TYR A 285 13.06 12.90 -12.42
CA TYR A 285 13.10 14.36 -12.51
C TYR A 285 13.55 15.00 -11.20
N SER A 286 14.02 16.24 -11.28
CA SER A 286 14.25 17.07 -10.08
C SER A 286 12.92 17.64 -9.57
N VAL A 287 12.81 17.76 -8.25
CA VAL A 287 11.65 18.37 -7.60
C VAL A 287 12.13 19.45 -6.64
N ARG A 288 11.59 20.65 -6.82
CA ARG A 288 11.66 21.74 -5.85
C ARG A 288 10.26 22.01 -5.33
N THR A 289 10.11 22.07 -4.01
CA THR A 289 8.82 22.35 -3.37
C THR A 289 9.01 23.37 -2.27
N LYS A 290 8.42 24.54 -2.44
CA LYS A 290 8.24 25.55 -1.40
C LYS A 290 6.86 25.33 -0.77
N ILE A 291 6.82 25.19 0.55
CA ILE A 291 5.61 24.93 1.31
C ILE A 291 5.44 26.03 2.34
N THR A 292 4.28 26.68 2.37
CA THR A 292 3.95 27.77 3.30
C THR A 292 2.65 27.48 4.03
N GLY A 293 2.66 27.49 5.36
CA GLY A 293 1.44 27.32 6.18
C GLY A 293 1.62 27.77 7.63
N PRO A 294 0.68 27.45 8.54
CA PRO A 294 0.77 27.84 9.95
C PRO A 294 2.06 27.39 10.64
N GLU A 295 2.64 28.26 11.47
CA GLU A 295 3.93 28.03 12.15
C GLU A 295 4.00 26.72 12.97
N ARG A 296 2.87 26.30 13.54
CA ARG A 296 2.77 25.11 14.41
C ARG A 296 3.15 23.81 13.71
N PHE A 297 2.95 23.71 12.40
CA PHE A 297 3.26 22.51 11.63
C PHE A 297 4.73 22.46 11.22
N GLN A 298 5.26 21.25 11.14
CA GLN A 298 6.42 20.92 10.33
C GLN A 298 5.94 20.46 8.94
N TYR A 299 6.70 20.79 7.89
CA TYR A 299 6.35 20.48 6.49
C TYR A 299 7.48 19.70 5.82
N HIS A 300 7.21 18.48 5.39
CA HIS A 300 8.18 17.63 4.71
C HIS A 300 7.79 17.38 3.25
N GLY A 301 8.77 17.57 2.37
CA GLY A 301 8.75 17.13 0.98
C GLY A 301 9.93 16.20 0.66
N VAL A 302 10.06 15.81 -0.59
CA VAL A 302 11.19 14.99 -1.06
C VAL A 302 12.48 15.80 -1.18
N GLY A 303 13.63 15.14 -1.04
CA GLY A 303 14.95 15.76 -1.11
C GLY A 303 15.44 16.32 0.23
N ILE A 304 16.35 17.28 0.14
CA ILE A 304 16.99 17.96 1.26
C ILE A 304 16.33 19.32 1.53
N ARG A 305 16.36 19.75 2.79
CA ARG A 305 15.85 21.07 3.18
C ARG A 305 16.86 22.15 2.81
N GLU A 306 16.51 23.02 1.86
CA GLU A 306 17.35 24.14 1.44
C GLU A 306 17.25 25.33 2.40
N SER A 307 16.03 25.64 2.85
CA SER A 307 15.78 26.76 3.76
C SER A 307 14.50 26.56 4.55
N GLU A 308 14.43 27.23 5.69
CA GLU A 308 13.27 27.29 6.56
C GLU A 308 13.21 28.66 7.24
N THR A 309 12.07 29.32 7.14
CA THR A 309 11.82 30.62 7.77
C THR A 309 10.46 30.64 8.45
N VAL A 310 10.35 31.43 9.51
CA VAL A 310 9.10 31.70 10.21
C VAL A 310 8.91 33.21 10.25
N GLU A 311 7.87 33.70 9.59
CA GLU A 311 7.53 35.12 9.49
C GLU A 311 6.00 35.28 9.60
N ASP A 312 5.54 36.28 10.36
CA ASP A 312 4.12 36.59 10.54
C ASP A 312 3.23 35.38 10.92
N GLY A 313 3.74 34.48 11.76
CA GLY A 313 3.03 33.27 12.22
C GLY A 313 2.90 32.18 11.15
N ARG A 314 3.64 32.28 10.04
CA ARG A 314 3.70 31.30 8.97
C ARG A 314 5.09 30.70 8.87
N ARG A 315 5.16 29.38 8.70
CA ARG A 315 6.40 28.66 8.38
C ARG A 315 6.47 28.46 6.87
N THR A 316 7.61 28.80 6.29
CA THR A 316 7.96 28.52 4.89
C THR A 316 9.16 27.58 4.86
N VAL A 317 9.04 26.45 4.17
CA VAL A 317 10.13 25.48 3.99
C VAL A 317 10.35 25.25 2.51
N VAL A 318 11.60 25.23 2.07
CA VAL A 318 11.98 24.88 0.70
C VAL A 318 12.72 23.56 0.71
N TRP A 319 12.18 22.58 -0.02
CA TRP A 319 12.79 21.28 -0.27
C TRP A 319 13.28 21.20 -1.71
N ASN A 320 14.43 20.60 -1.93
CA ASN A 320 14.97 20.34 -3.25
C ASN A 320 15.65 18.97 -3.30
N THR A 321 15.41 18.22 -4.37
CA THR A 321 16.05 16.93 -4.59
C THR A 321 17.52 17.09 -4.95
N ASP A 322 18.40 16.44 -4.20
CA ASP A 322 19.84 16.34 -4.50
C ASP A 322 20.15 15.27 -5.56
N HIS A 323 19.25 14.29 -5.73
CA HIS A 323 19.24 13.34 -6.84
C HIS A 323 17.82 13.20 -7.43
N PRO A 324 17.67 13.01 -8.75
CA PRO A 324 16.37 12.85 -9.40
C PRO A 324 15.50 11.74 -8.81
N VAL A 325 14.18 11.96 -8.77
CA VAL A 325 13.14 11.08 -8.21
C VAL A 325 12.03 10.80 -9.24
N ASN A 326 11.15 9.83 -9.01
CA ASN A 326 10.05 9.50 -9.95
C ASN A 326 8.68 10.05 -9.52
N PHE A 327 8.55 10.43 -8.25
CA PHE A 327 7.31 10.92 -7.62
C PHE A 327 7.63 11.59 -6.29
N PHE A 328 6.68 12.37 -5.78
CA PHE A 328 6.85 13.19 -4.60
C PHE A 328 5.55 13.30 -3.79
N ASN A 329 5.71 13.65 -2.52
CA ASN A 329 4.63 13.87 -1.57
C ASN A 329 4.90 15.12 -0.73
N VAL A 330 3.84 15.64 -0.12
CA VAL A 330 3.91 16.63 0.94
C VAL A 330 3.16 16.07 2.14
N VAL A 331 3.83 16.04 3.28
CA VAL A 331 3.24 15.66 4.57
C VAL A 331 3.50 16.76 5.59
N ALA A 332 2.51 17.05 6.44
CA ALA A 332 2.67 18.01 7.53
C ALA A 332 1.99 17.51 8.80
N GLY A 333 2.63 17.77 9.93
CA GLY A 333 2.13 17.40 11.25
C GLY A 333 2.84 18.16 12.37
N GLU A 334 2.32 18.02 13.58
CA GLU A 334 2.96 18.46 14.81
C GLU A 334 3.71 17.25 15.39
N TRP A 335 5.03 17.25 15.27
CA TRP A 335 5.86 16.09 15.59
C TRP A 335 6.96 16.38 16.60
N GLU A 336 7.31 15.35 17.36
CA GLU A 336 8.66 15.21 17.91
C GLU A 336 9.58 14.54 16.89
N ARG A 337 10.88 14.78 17.05
CA ARG A 337 11.92 14.28 16.14
C ARG A 337 12.86 13.36 16.89
N TRP A 338 13.11 12.20 16.29
CA TRP A 338 14.18 11.29 16.64
C TRP A 338 15.22 11.25 15.52
N ASP A 339 16.51 11.25 15.90
CA ASP A 339 17.65 11.32 15.01
C ASP A 339 18.50 10.04 15.08
N GLY A 340 18.78 9.46 13.91
CA GLY A 340 19.73 8.37 13.73
C GLY A 340 20.84 8.72 12.74
N GLU A 341 21.72 7.77 12.43
CA GLU A 341 22.81 7.98 11.48
C GLU A 341 22.30 8.10 10.03
N GLY A 342 22.11 9.34 9.58
CA GLY A 342 21.63 9.67 8.24
C GLY A 342 20.14 9.39 8.02
N VAL A 343 19.38 9.19 9.10
CA VAL A 343 17.93 8.98 9.06
C VAL A 343 17.22 9.75 10.16
N GLN A 344 15.94 10.05 9.96
CA GLN A 344 15.10 10.81 10.90
C GLN A 344 13.70 10.19 11.01
N VAL A 345 13.15 10.15 12.22
CA VAL A 345 11.75 9.73 12.46
C VAL A 345 11.00 10.89 13.09
N TYR A 346 9.83 11.21 12.53
CA TYR A 346 8.94 12.26 13.01
C TYR A 346 7.62 11.64 13.43
N HIS A 347 7.27 11.79 14.70
CA HIS A 347 6.17 11.07 15.33
C HIS A 347 5.34 11.99 16.23
N HIS A 348 4.11 11.59 16.48
CA HIS A 348 3.26 12.22 17.48
C HIS A 348 3.93 12.17 18.86
N PRO A 349 3.89 13.23 19.68
CA PRO A 349 4.56 13.27 20.98
C PRO A 349 4.20 12.08 21.91
N ASP A 350 2.96 11.60 21.85
CA ASP A 350 2.51 10.47 22.67
C ASP A 350 2.89 9.08 22.10
N HIS A 351 3.47 9.00 20.89
CA HIS A 351 3.75 7.75 20.17
C HIS A 351 5.22 7.33 20.22
N GLY A 352 5.95 7.72 21.27
CA GLY A 352 7.38 7.42 21.41
C GLY A 352 7.75 5.94 21.52
N TYR A 353 6.79 5.03 21.73
CA TYR A 353 7.08 3.67 22.20
C TYR A 353 7.73 2.74 21.15
N ASN A 354 7.43 2.91 19.86
CA ASN A 354 8.03 2.13 18.77
C ASN A 354 9.14 2.90 18.02
N VAL A 355 9.44 4.14 18.41
CA VAL A 355 10.32 5.03 17.65
C VAL A 355 11.75 4.49 17.57
N GLU A 356 12.25 3.87 18.64
CA GLU A 356 13.59 3.25 18.63
C GLU A 356 13.66 2.06 17.65
N GLU A 357 12.64 1.18 17.65
CA GLU A 357 12.56 0.03 16.74
C GLU A 357 12.44 0.48 15.27
N ILE A 358 11.61 1.50 14.99
CA ILE A 358 11.51 2.13 13.68
C ILE A 358 12.86 2.72 13.27
N GLY A 359 13.51 3.46 14.16
CA GLY A 359 14.81 4.07 13.93
C GLY A 359 15.93 3.06 13.66
N GLU A 360 15.93 1.93 14.35
CA GLU A 360 16.86 0.82 14.09
C GLU A 360 16.63 0.20 12.71
N ALA A 361 15.38 -0.11 12.38
CA ALA A 361 15.00 -0.65 11.07
C ALA A 361 15.42 0.27 9.92
N LEU A 362 15.16 1.58 10.05
CA LEU A 362 15.47 2.60 9.05
C LEU A 362 16.99 2.69 8.79
N GLN A 363 17.80 2.70 9.85
CA GLN A 363 19.28 2.73 9.75
C GLN A 363 19.83 1.43 9.16
N ALA A 364 19.36 0.29 9.66
CA ALA A 364 19.81 -1.02 9.20
C ALA A 364 19.45 -1.23 7.73
N ALA A 365 18.22 -0.93 7.33
CA ALA A 365 17.77 -0.99 5.94
C ALA A 365 18.64 -0.10 5.05
N ARG A 366 18.84 1.18 5.42
CA ARG A 366 19.68 2.10 4.65
C ARG A 366 21.10 1.56 4.46
N LYS A 367 21.70 0.98 5.50
CA LYS A 367 23.04 0.38 5.44
C LYS A 367 23.09 -0.88 4.58
N TYR A 368 22.29 -1.88 4.91
CA TYR A 368 22.40 -3.21 4.33
C TYR A 368 21.82 -3.27 2.91
N TYR A 369 20.73 -2.58 2.61
CA TYR A 369 20.22 -2.51 1.24
C TYR A 369 21.18 -1.75 0.32
N SER A 370 21.92 -0.77 0.85
CA SER A 370 23.02 -0.13 0.11
C SER A 370 24.12 -1.09 -0.28
N GLU A 371 24.48 -2.00 0.64
CA GLU A 371 25.50 -3.02 0.42
C GLU A 371 25.02 -4.11 -0.55
N TRP A 372 23.78 -4.57 -0.39
CA TRP A 372 23.25 -5.72 -1.11
C TRP A 372 22.79 -5.38 -2.52
N PHE A 373 22.19 -4.21 -2.74
CA PHE A 373 21.47 -3.91 -3.97
C PHE A 373 22.08 -2.76 -4.78
N TYR A 374 22.24 -1.58 -4.17
CA TYR A 374 22.79 -0.40 -4.84
C TYR A 374 23.12 0.70 -3.83
N PRO A 375 24.21 1.48 -3.94
CA PRO A 375 24.46 2.56 -2.98
C PRO A 375 23.30 3.56 -2.88
N TYR A 376 22.79 3.81 -1.67
CA TYR A 376 21.73 4.81 -1.46
C TYR A 376 22.21 6.20 -1.94
N PRO A 377 21.58 6.79 -2.96
CA PRO A 377 22.13 7.98 -3.60
C PRO A 377 21.86 9.27 -2.83
N TRP A 378 20.73 9.35 -2.10
CA TRP A 378 20.31 10.57 -1.42
C TRP A 378 21.02 10.78 -0.07
N GLN A 379 21.13 12.04 0.36
CA GLN A 379 21.77 12.38 1.64
C GLN A 379 20.93 12.00 2.87
N GLU A 380 19.62 12.25 2.80
CA GLU A 380 18.71 12.11 3.94
C GLU A 380 17.59 11.11 3.63
N LEU A 381 17.19 10.34 4.64
CA LEU A 381 15.98 9.53 4.62
C LEU A 381 15.15 9.85 5.86
N LYS A 382 13.90 10.28 5.66
CA LYS A 382 12.97 10.60 6.75
C LYS A 382 11.73 9.73 6.68
N LEU A 383 11.19 9.39 7.84
CA LEU A 383 9.91 8.74 8.03
C LEU A 383 9.01 9.67 8.86
N SER A 384 7.86 10.05 8.34
CA SER A 384 6.92 10.95 9.02
C SER A 384 5.58 10.26 9.28
N GLU A 385 5.13 10.31 10.52
CA GLU A 385 3.83 9.82 10.94
C GLU A 385 2.69 10.74 10.48
N PHE A 386 1.54 10.17 10.12
CA PHE A 386 0.33 10.94 9.82
C PHE A 386 -0.94 10.34 10.47
N PRO A 387 -2.04 11.12 10.58
CA PRO A 387 -3.28 10.67 11.21
C PRO A 387 -3.87 9.35 10.66
N GLY A 388 -4.31 8.49 11.57
CA GLY A 388 -4.89 7.15 11.34
C GLY A 388 -6.23 7.11 10.62
N ILE A 389 -6.68 8.26 10.14
CA ILE A 389 -7.79 8.38 9.19
C ILE A 389 -7.40 7.83 7.82
N ALA A 390 -6.12 7.79 7.45
CA ALA A 390 -5.63 6.97 6.35
C ALA A 390 -4.93 5.74 6.94
N GLY A 391 -5.14 4.55 6.37
CA GLY A 391 -4.56 3.30 6.85
C GLY A 391 -3.56 2.72 5.85
N TYR A 392 -2.44 3.41 5.61
CA TYR A 392 -1.35 2.91 4.76
C TYR A 392 0.01 3.45 5.22
N ALA A 393 1.08 2.84 4.71
CA ALA A 393 2.41 3.39 4.70
C ALA A 393 2.90 3.46 3.25
N GLN A 394 3.81 4.39 2.94
CA GLN A 394 4.32 4.55 1.59
C GLN A 394 5.76 5.07 1.58
N GLY A 395 6.63 4.30 0.94
CA GLY A 395 8.05 4.62 0.74
C GLY A 395 8.37 5.65 -0.34
N PHE A 396 7.83 6.87 -0.28
CA PHE A 396 8.24 7.96 -1.20
C PHE A 396 9.76 8.21 -1.15
N PRO A 397 10.40 8.63 -2.26
CA PRO A 397 11.84 8.88 -2.29
C PRO A 397 12.25 9.86 -1.20
N THR A 398 13.17 9.47 -0.33
CA THR A 398 13.67 10.24 0.84
C THR A 398 12.63 10.61 1.91
N ASN A 399 11.33 10.44 1.68
CA ASN A 399 10.25 10.98 2.53
C ASN A 399 9.14 9.95 2.78
N ILE A 400 9.50 8.87 3.46
CA ILE A 400 8.58 7.79 3.85
C ILE A 400 7.49 8.38 4.74
N THR A 401 6.25 7.95 4.54
CA THR A 401 5.11 8.35 5.36
C THR A 401 4.36 7.13 5.86
N SER A 402 3.99 7.12 7.14
CA SER A 402 3.20 6.04 7.72
C SER A 402 2.05 6.56 8.56
N SER A 403 0.90 5.92 8.45
CA SER A 403 -0.23 6.13 9.35
C SER A 403 0.15 5.77 10.78
N GLU A 404 -0.39 6.49 11.77
CA GLU A 404 -0.23 6.10 13.19
C GLU A 404 -0.69 4.65 13.44
N ASN A 405 -1.68 4.17 12.69
CA ASN A 405 -2.21 2.82 12.82
C ASN A 405 -1.29 1.74 12.19
N ILE A 406 -0.20 2.13 11.53
CA ILE A 406 0.74 1.24 10.87
C ILE A 406 2.15 1.52 11.38
N GLY A 407 2.67 0.61 12.21
CA GLY A 407 3.99 0.71 12.81
C GLY A 407 3.99 1.51 14.10
N PHE A 408 3.40 2.71 14.14
CA PHE A 408 3.50 3.58 15.32
C PHE A 408 2.63 3.16 16.50
N LEU A 409 1.35 2.81 16.29
CA LEU A 409 0.39 2.32 17.29
C LEU A 409 0.20 0.79 17.26
N THR A 410 1.00 0.09 16.45
CA THR A 410 1.01 -1.37 16.42
C THR A 410 1.70 -1.95 17.65
N ARG A 411 1.07 -2.92 18.31
CA ARG A 411 1.71 -3.66 19.40
C ARG A 411 2.88 -4.47 18.83
N SER A 412 4.10 -4.00 19.07
CA SER A 412 5.30 -4.77 18.81
C SER A 412 5.51 -5.77 19.93
N THR A 413 5.62 -7.05 19.59
CA THR A 413 6.06 -8.11 20.51
C THR A 413 7.34 -8.74 19.96
N PRO A 414 8.17 -9.39 20.79
CA PRO A 414 9.38 -10.06 20.30
C PRO A 414 9.13 -11.00 19.12
N GLU A 415 7.93 -11.62 19.07
CA GLU A 415 7.53 -12.58 18.04
C GLU A 415 7.03 -11.93 16.74
N ALA A 416 6.54 -10.69 16.80
CA ALA A 416 5.88 -10.04 15.65
C ALA A 416 6.66 -8.85 15.07
N GLN A 417 7.44 -8.13 15.90
CA GLN A 417 8.28 -6.95 15.53
C GLN A 417 7.71 -6.11 14.38
N ALA A 418 6.43 -5.75 14.51
CA ALA A 418 5.62 -5.26 13.39
C ALA A 418 6.08 -3.88 12.93
N ALA A 419 6.60 -3.05 13.83
CA ALA A 419 7.13 -1.74 13.49
C ALA A 419 8.42 -1.86 12.68
N PHE A 420 9.31 -2.78 13.06
CA PHE A 420 10.50 -3.11 12.28
C PHE A 420 10.14 -3.61 10.89
N LEU A 421 9.23 -4.58 10.79
CA LEU A 421 8.80 -5.20 9.53
C LEU A 421 8.28 -4.16 8.53
N VAL A 422 7.30 -3.35 8.95
CA VAL A 422 6.73 -2.29 8.09
C VAL A 422 7.84 -1.33 7.66
N THR A 423 8.66 -0.88 8.60
CA THR A 423 9.72 0.10 8.31
C THR A 423 10.76 -0.45 7.34
N ALA A 424 11.13 -1.73 7.49
CA ALA A 424 12.04 -2.42 6.59
C ALA A 424 11.45 -2.57 5.18
N HIS A 425 10.15 -2.83 5.05
CA HIS A 425 9.42 -2.89 3.77
C HIS A 425 9.38 -1.53 3.09
N GLU A 426 8.91 -0.50 3.80
CA GLU A 426 8.79 0.86 3.23
C GLU A 426 10.16 1.47 2.86
N THR A 427 11.21 1.09 3.58
CA THR A 427 12.58 1.50 3.23
C THR A 427 13.12 0.74 2.03
N ALA A 428 12.70 -0.51 1.82
CA ALA A 428 13.11 -1.28 0.65
C ALA A 428 12.60 -0.64 -0.67
N HIS A 429 11.47 0.08 -0.62
CA HIS A 429 10.99 0.84 -1.78
C HIS A 429 11.95 1.91 -2.28
N GLN A 430 12.91 2.36 -1.46
CA GLN A 430 13.98 3.25 -1.93
C GLN A 430 14.82 2.60 -3.05
N TRP A 431 14.91 1.26 -3.10
CA TRP A 431 15.51 0.51 -4.20
C TRP A 431 14.46 0.03 -5.19
N TRP A 432 13.38 -0.56 -4.68
CA TRP A 432 12.34 -1.23 -5.46
C TRP A 432 11.11 -0.34 -5.63
N GLY A 433 11.02 0.37 -6.76
CA GLY A 433 10.01 1.38 -7.04
C GLY A 433 10.59 2.80 -7.17
N ASN A 434 11.67 3.13 -6.44
CA ASN A 434 12.31 4.45 -6.52
C ASN A 434 13.58 4.45 -7.38
N ILE A 435 14.61 3.67 -7.04
CA ILE A 435 15.80 3.54 -7.90
C ILE A 435 15.44 2.69 -9.13
N LEU A 436 14.93 1.48 -8.94
CA LEU A 436 14.43 0.67 -10.04
C LEU A 436 12.92 0.83 -10.11
N LEU A 437 12.44 1.60 -11.08
CA LEU A 437 11.01 1.74 -11.34
C LEU A 437 10.57 0.53 -12.21
N PRO A 438 9.54 -0.23 -11.81
CA PRO A 438 9.06 -1.36 -12.59
C PRO A 438 8.28 -0.92 -13.83
N GLY A 439 8.17 -1.81 -14.81
CA GLY A 439 7.35 -1.64 -15.99
C GLY A 439 5.85 -1.78 -15.74
N ASP A 440 5.05 -1.10 -16.56
CA ASP A 440 3.59 -1.23 -16.65
C ASP A 440 3.23 -2.53 -17.37
N GLY A 441 3.01 -3.58 -16.58
CA GLY A 441 2.60 -4.88 -17.08
C GLY A 441 2.67 -5.97 -16.01
N PRO A 442 2.25 -7.19 -16.37
CA PRO A 442 2.33 -8.35 -15.50
C PRO A 442 3.76 -8.58 -15.00
N GLY A 443 3.90 -8.91 -13.72
CA GLY A 443 5.18 -9.07 -13.04
C GLY A 443 5.82 -7.75 -12.55
N GLY A 444 5.45 -6.60 -13.12
CA GLY A 444 6.03 -5.30 -12.73
C GLY A 444 5.80 -4.96 -11.25
N ASN A 445 4.58 -5.13 -10.76
CA ASN A 445 4.26 -4.86 -9.34
C ASN A 445 4.99 -5.80 -8.36
N ILE A 446 5.33 -7.02 -8.79
CA ILE A 446 6.11 -7.99 -7.99
C ILE A 446 7.54 -7.49 -7.77
N LEU A 447 8.13 -6.80 -8.75
CA LEU A 447 9.45 -6.18 -8.60
C LEU A 447 9.47 -5.04 -7.58
N SER A 448 8.32 -4.41 -7.29
CA SER A 448 8.20 -3.41 -6.22
C SER A 448 7.91 -4.06 -4.88
N GLU A 449 6.75 -4.72 -4.76
CA GLU A 449 6.24 -5.20 -3.48
C GLU A 449 6.89 -6.52 -3.04
N GLY A 450 7.04 -7.46 -3.96
CA GLY A 450 7.68 -8.75 -3.68
C GLY A 450 9.14 -8.57 -3.29
N MET A 451 9.89 -7.73 -4.01
CA MET A 451 11.28 -7.42 -3.65
C MET A 451 11.39 -6.68 -2.31
N SER A 452 10.43 -5.83 -1.97
CA SER A 452 10.41 -5.16 -0.66
C SER A 452 10.21 -6.16 0.48
N HIS A 453 9.30 -7.11 0.31
CA HIS A 453 9.07 -8.17 1.28
C HIS A 453 10.27 -9.14 1.37
N PHE A 454 10.90 -9.48 0.25
CA PHE A 454 12.17 -10.22 0.20
C PHE A 454 13.29 -9.51 0.98
N SER A 455 13.41 -8.20 0.78
CA SER A 455 14.41 -7.38 1.47
C SER A 455 14.18 -7.39 2.98
N THR A 456 12.92 -7.33 3.41
CA THR A 456 12.54 -7.46 4.83
C THR A 456 12.93 -8.82 5.41
N ILE A 457 12.71 -9.94 4.70
CA ILE A 457 13.16 -11.28 5.16
C ILE A 457 14.67 -11.28 5.41
N LEU A 458 15.46 -10.73 4.47
CA LEU A 458 16.92 -10.65 4.62
C LEU A 458 17.35 -9.75 5.77
N LEU A 459 16.69 -8.61 5.95
CA LEU A 459 17.04 -7.65 6.99
C LEU A 459 16.71 -8.17 8.38
N MET A 460 15.55 -8.82 8.55
CA MET A 460 15.18 -9.44 9.83
C MET A 460 16.22 -10.49 10.24
N GLU A 461 16.67 -11.35 9.32
CA GLU A 461 17.74 -12.31 9.66
C GLU A 461 19.05 -11.61 10.02
N GLN A 462 19.41 -10.56 9.29
CA GLN A 462 20.67 -9.84 9.47
C GLN A 462 20.74 -9.07 10.80
N VAL A 463 19.60 -8.53 11.26
CA VAL A 463 19.54 -7.65 12.43
C VAL A 463 19.04 -8.39 13.66
N GLN A 464 17.93 -9.12 13.53
CA GLN A 464 17.24 -9.74 14.65
C GLN A 464 17.62 -11.22 14.82
N GLY A 465 17.98 -11.90 13.73
CA GLY A 465 18.52 -13.25 13.75
C GLY A 465 17.57 -14.30 13.18
N LEU A 466 17.99 -15.57 13.35
CA LEU A 466 17.34 -16.71 12.69
C LEU A 466 15.92 -16.96 13.18
N ARG A 467 15.66 -16.80 14.49
CA ARG A 467 14.34 -17.09 15.09
C ARG A 467 13.29 -16.16 14.51
N GLU A 468 13.58 -14.87 14.50
CA GLU A 468 12.68 -13.79 14.09
C GLU A 468 12.40 -13.89 12.59
N ARG A 469 13.42 -14.24 11.78
CA ARG A 469 13.19 -14.55 10.37
C ARG A 469 12.29 -15.77 10.17
N ILE A 470 12.46 -16.85 10.95
CA ILE A 470 11.59 -18.03 10.87
C ILE A 470 10.14 -17.66 11.21
N GLU A 471 9.89 -16.91 12.28
CA GLU A 471 8.55 -16.51 12.68
C GLU A 471 7.91 -15.55 11.65
N PHE A 472 8.70 -14.63 11.08
CA PHE A 472 8.22 -13.79 9.99
C PHE A 472 7.82 -14.60 8.76
N CYS A 473 8.68 -15.54 8.33
CA CYS A 473 8.35 -16.48 7.25
C CYS A 473 7.06 -17.24 7.59
N LYS A 474 6.92 -17.87 8.76
CA LYS A 474 5.66 -18.54 9.13
C LYS A 474 4.44 -17.62 9.05
N SER A 475 4.57 -16.35 9.43
CA SER A 475 3.48 -15.36 9.32
C SER A 475 3.12 -15.05 7.86
N ILE A 476 4.11 -14.95 6.97
CA ILE A 476 3.90 -14.78 5.52
C ILE A 476 3.16 -16.00 4.96
N GLU A 477 3.58 -17.20 5.35
CA GLU A 477 3.00 -18.45 4.89
C GLU A 477 1.53 -18.59 5.32
N GLU A 478 1.22 -18.25 6.58
CA GLU A 478 -0.16 -18.25 7.10
C GLU A 478 -1.04 -17.24 6.36
N ARG A 479 -0.57 -15.98 6.22
CA ARG A 479 -1.30 -14.96 5.44
C ARG A 479 -1.53 -15.38 4.00
N TYR A 480 -0.53 -16.01 3.38
CA TYR A 480 -0.67 -16.55 2.04
C TYR A 480 -1.69 -17.67 2.00
N GLY A 481 -1.62 -18.64 2.89
CA GLY A 481 -2.60 -19.73 2.98
C GLY A 481 -4.04 -19.24 3.14
N ASP A 482 -4.26 -18.24 3.99
CA ASP A 482 -5.58 -17.68 4.28
C ASP A 482 -6.10 -16.76 3.16
N GLY A 483 -5.22 -15.98 2.55
CA GLY A 483 -5.56 -15.03 1.48
C GLY A 483 -5.60 -15.65 0.07
N ARG A 484 -5.05 -16.84 -0.11
CA ARG A 484 -4.90 -17.49 -1.42
C ARG A 484 -6.24 -17.82 -2.05
N GLN A 485 -6.40 -17.42 -3.31
CA GLN A 485 -7.55 -17.76 -4.14
C GLN A 485 -7.12 -18.58 -5.35
N VAL A 486 -7.26 -19.91 -5.25
CA VAL A 486 -6.75 -20.87 -6.25
C VAL A 486 -7.25 -20.58 -7.66
N ASP A 487 -8.54 -20.28 -7.83
CA ASP A 487 -9.14 -20.03 -9.15
C ASP A 487 -8.70 -18.70 -9.78
N SER A 488 -8.13 -17.80 -8.98
CA SER A 488 -7.64 -16.49 -9.44
C SER A 488 -6.12 -16.44 -9.59
N GLU A 489 -5.38 -17.36 -8.97
CA GLU A 489 -3.93 -17.33 -8.94
C GLU A 489 -3.31 -17.52 -10.34
N ARG A 490 -2.24 -16.78 -10.61
CA ARG A 490 -1.46 -16.81 -11.84
C ARG A 490 0.01 -17.04 -11.53
N PRO A 491 0.82 -17.47 -12.52
CA PRO A 491 2.26 -17.38 -12.43
C PRO A 491 2.71 -15.96 -12.03
N LEU A 492 3.84 -15.83 -11.33
CA LEU A 492 4.33 -14.52 -10.88
C LEU A 492 4.53 -13.57 -12.06
N VAL A 493 5.11 -14.06 -13.17
CA VAL A 493 5.33 -13.26 -14.40
C VAL A 493 4.04 -12.76 -15.05
N TRP A 494 2.89 -13.33 -14.68
CA TRP A 494 1.57 -12.99 -15.21
C TRP A 494 0.66 -12.33 -14.17
N THR A 495 1.17 -12.04 -12.97
CA THR A 495 0.43 -11.37 -11.90
C THR A 495 0.53 -9.87 -12.10
N ASP A 496 -0.61 -9.16 -12.20
CA ASP A 496 -0.68 -7.72 -12.52
C ASP A 496 -1.50 -6.92 -11.49
N GLY A 497 -1.95 -7.55 -10.40
CA GLY A 497 -2.77 -6.91 -9.36
C GLY A 497 -4.25 -6.76 -9.70
N SER A 498 -4.68 -7.20 -10.89
CA SER A 498 -6.08 -7.08 -11.31
C SER A 498 -7.00 -8.12 -10.68
N LYS A 499 -6.53 -9.22 -10.08
CA LYS A 499 -7.41 -10.23 -9.45
C LYS A 499 -7.41 -10.14 -7.93
N ALA A 500 -8.52 -10.54 -7.31
CA ALA A 500 -8.72 -10.41 -5.87
C ALA A 500 -7.70 -11.20 -5.02
N GLY A 501 -7.12 -12.28 -5.57
CA GLY A 501 -6.06 -13.06 -4.93
C GLY A 501 -4.63 -12.57 -5.21
N ASP A 502 -4.45 -11.60 -6.11
CA ASP A 502 -3.10 -11.18 -6.51
C ASP A 502 -2.34 -10.51 -5.38
N SER A 503 -3.02 -9.84 -4.44
CA SER A 503 -2.35 -9.15 -3.33
C SER A 503 -1.42 -10.11 -2.56
N THR A 504 -1.92 -11.25 -2.09
CA THR A 504 -1.04 -12.18 -1.37
C THR A 504 0.02 -12.84 -2.26
N VAL A 505 -0.26 -13.01 -3.56
CA VAL A 505 0.75 -13.48 -4.52
C VAL A 505 1.87 -12.45 -4.68
N THR A 506 1.51 -11.17 -4.75
CA THR A 506 2.46 -10.06 -4.95
C THR A 506 3.38 -9.87 -3.76
N TYR A 507 2.83 -9.82 -2.56
CA TYR A 507 3.62 -9.57 -1.36
C TYR A 507 4.22 -10.86 -0.81
N ASP A 508 3.37 -11.81 -0.39
CA ASP A 508 3.78 -12.97 0.40
C ASP A 508 4.54 -13.99 -0.45
N LYS A 509 3.93 -14.47 -1.55
CA LYS A 509 4.59 -15.43 -2.46
C LYS A 509 5.78 -14.80 -3.18
N GLY A 510 5.63 -13.57 -3.68
CA GLY A 510 6.68 -12.83 -4.38
C GLY A 510 7.95 -12.71 -3.54
N GLY A 511 7.84 -12.18 -2.31
CA GLY A 511 8.99 -12.04 -1.42
C GLY A 511 9.66 -13.36 -1.05
N TRP A 512 8.86 -14.40 -0.82
CA TRP A 512 9.41 -15.72 -0.51
C TRP A 512 10.16 -16.33 -1.69
N VAL A 513 9.61 -16.22 -2.91
CA VAL A 513 10.23 -16.80 -4.11
C VAL A 513 11.57 -16.14 -4.42
N PHE A 514 11.70 -14.82 -4.27
CA PHE A 514 13.00 -14.15 -4.40
C PHE A 514 14.00 -14.59 -3.32
N TRP A 515 13.52 -14.81 -2.09
CA TRP A 515 14.37 -15.31 -1.01
C TRP A 515 14.86 -16.74 -1.28
N MET A 516 13.98 -17.64 -1.74
CA MET A 516 14.35 -18.98 -2.18
C MET A 516 15.31 -18.94 -3.37
N LEU A 517 15.11 -18.04 -4.33
CA LEU A 517 16.01 -17.85 -5.47
C LEU A 517 17.43 -17.45 -5.01
N LEU A 518 17.53 -16.51 -4.07
CA LEU A 518 18.83 -16.11 -3.49
C LEU A 518 19.54 -17.32 -2.85
N ARG A 519 18.79 -18.18 -2.15
CA ARG A 519 19.34 -19.39 -1.54
C ARG A 519 19.78 -20.41 -2.59
N GLN A 520 18.98 -20.60 -3.63
CA GLN A 520 19.29 -21.50 -4.74
C GLN A 520 20.56 -21.08 -5.48
N MET A 521 20.75 -19.78 -5.72
CA MET A 521 21.92 -19.24 -6.42
C MET A 521 23.16 -19.10 -5.53
N GLY A 522 22.97 -19.15 -4.20
CA GLY A 522 23.96 -18.72 -3.23
C GLY A 522 24.03 -17.19 -3.11
N ARG A 523 24.29 -16.71 -1.88
CA ARG A 523 24.20 -15.29 -1.53
C ARG A 523 25.08 -14.39 -2.40
N GLU A 524 26.34 -14.76 -2.65
CA GLU A 524 27.29 -13.93 -3.40
C GLU A 524 26.82 -13.71 -4.85
N ARG A 525 26.54 -14.79 -5.59
CA ARG A 525 26.10 -14.74 -6.98
C ARG A 525 24.73 -14.10 -7.13
N GLY A 526 23.80 -14.45 -6.24
CA GLY A 526 22.47 -13.87 -6.24
C GLY A 526 22.54 -12.35 -6.02
N LEU A 527 23.24 -11.87 -4.98
CA LEU A 527 23.42 -10.43 -4.76
C LEU A 527 24.12 -9.74 -5.93
N ALA A 528 25.14 -10.36 -6.54
CA ALA A 528 25.76 -9.82 -7.76
C ALA A 528 24.75 -9.63 -8.90
N GLY A 529 23.83 -10.58 -9.09
CA GLY A 529 22.72 -10.49 -10.04
C GLY A 529 21.75 -9.35 -9.74
N TYR A 530 21.31 -9.19 -8.48
CA TYR A 530 20.44 -8.08 -8.08
C TYR A 530 21.10 -6.72 -8.34
N GLN A 531 22.39 -6.58 -8.01
CA GLN A 531 23.13 -5.35 -8.27
C GLN A 531 23.28 -5.05 -9.77
N ASP A 532 23.53 -6.08 -10.59
CA ASP A 532 23.61 -5.94 -12.04
C ASP A 532 22.25 -5.53 -12.63
N PHE A 533 21.16 -6.17 -12.19
CA PHE A 533 19.80 -5.81 -12.59
C PHE A 533 19.49 -4.33 -12.32
N ILE A 534 19.77 -3.83 -11.11
CA ILE A 534 19.58 -2.40 -10.81
C ILE A 534 20.48 -1.52 -11.71
N ARG A 535 21.75 -1.87 -11.92
CA ARG A 535 22.65 -1.08 -12.77
C ARG A 535 22.17 -0.99 -14.22
N ARG A 536 21.61 -2.07 -14.78
CA ARG A 536 21.10 -2.11 -16.17
C ARG A 536 19.86 -1.23 -16.35
N PHE A 537 18.91 -1.28 -15.41
CA PHE A 537 17.59 -0.69 -15.61
C PHE A 537 17.36 0.65 -14.91
N SER A 538 18.13 0.99 -13.86
CA SER A 538 17.91 2.22 -13.09
C SER A 538 18.07 3.52 -13.88
N GLN A 539 18.80 3.50 -15.00
CA GLN A 539 18.98 4.64 -15.91
C GLN A 539 18.38 4.40 -17.31
N SER A 540 17.64 3.30 -17.48
CA SER A 540 17.03 2.93 -18.75
C SER A 540 15.72 3.68 -18.96
N ASP A 541 15.37 3.92 -20.24
CA ASP A 541 14.01 4.33 -20.65
C ASP A 541 13.09 3.11 -20.85
N ASP A 542 13.65 1.90 -20.73
CA ASP A 542 12.93 0.63 -20.70
C ASP A 542 12.77 0.15 -19.25
N TYR A 543 11.52 0.01 -18.80
CA TYR A 543 11.20 -0.31 -17.41
C TYR A 543 10.94 -1.81 -17.25
N PRO A 544 11.72 -2.52 -16.43
CA PRO A 544 11.75 -3.98 -16.46
C PRO A 544 10.50 -4.60 -15.82
N VAL A 545 10.18 -5.80 -16.28
CA VAL A 545 9.27 -6.74 -15.60
C VAL A 545 10.03 -8.00 -15.16
N LEU A 546 9.34 -9.01 -14.60
CA LEU A 546 10.01 -10.19 -14.05
C LEU A 546 10.81 -10.98 -15.09
N GLN A 547 10.38 -10.97 -16.35
CA GLN A 547 11.06 -11.65 -17.44
C GLN A 547 12.49 -11.11 -17.63
N ASP A 548 12.65 -9.78 -17.59
CA ASP A 548 13.96 -9.12 -17.63
C ASP A 548 14.82 -9.48 -16.41
N PHE A 549 14.20 -9.50 -15.23
CA PHE A 549 14.88 -9.91 -14.01
C PHE A 549 15.40 -11.34 -14.13
N LEU A 550 14.58 -12.29 -14.58
CA LEU A 550 14.99 -13.68 -14.76
C LEU A 550 16.11 -13.82 -15.78
N ALA A 551 16.05 -13.07 -16.89
CA ALA A 551 17.11 -13.06 -17.89
C ALA A 551 18.44 -12.60 -17.30
N VAL A 552 18.47 -11.52 -16.51
CA VAL A 552 19.69 -11.04 -15.85
C VAL A 552 20.17 -12.04 -14.80
N MET A 553 19.31 -12.53 -13.91
CA MET A 553 19.70 -13.46 -12.85
C MET A 553 20.28 -14.76 -13.42
N ARG A 554 19.75 -15.24 -14.55
CA ARG A 554 20.26 -16.44 -15.23
C ARG A 554 21.73 -16.32 -15.62
N GLU A 555 22.21 -15.12 -15.97
CA GLU A 555 23.61 -14.88 -16.31
C GLU A 555 24.56 -15.08 -15.11
N HIS A 556 24.04 -14.94 -13.88
CA HIS A 556 24.82 -15.09 -12.64
C HIS A 556 24.71 -16.49 -12.01
N ALA A 557 23.79 -17.33 -12.50
CA ALA A 557 23.58 -18.68 -12.00
C ALA A 557 24.82 -19.56 -12.22
N GLU A 558 25.24 -20.28 -11.18
CA GLU A 558 26.33 -21.26 -11.28
C GLU A 558 25.91 -22.48 -12.10
N ASP A 559 24.67 -22.93 -11.90
CA ASP A 559 24.03 -24.00 -12.64
C ASP A 559 22.78 -23.44 -13.34
N PRO A 560 22.89 -23.11 -14.65
CA PRO A 560 21.76 -22.59 -15.41
C PRO A 560 20.60 -23.59 -15.55
N GLU A 561 20.85 -24.91 -15.54
CA GLU A 561 19.79 -25.91 -15.65
C GLU A 561 18.97 -25.93 -14.35
N ALA A 562 19.63 -25.96 -13.19
CA ALA A 562 18.95 -25.87 -11.90
C ALA A 562 18.22 -24.52 -11.71
N PHE A 563 18.77 -23.43 -12.25
CA PHE A 563 18.09 -22.13 -12.28
C PHE A 563 16.82 -22.17 -13.16
N ASP A 564 16.91 -22.74 -14.36
CA ASP A 564 15.77 -22.85 -15.28
C ASP A 564 14.67 -23.74 -14.68
N GLU A 565 15.02 -24.85 -14.02
CA GLU A 565 14.06 -25.71 -13.30
C GLU A 565 13.35 -24.96 -12.16
N PHE A 566 14.12 -24.24 -11.33
CA PHE A 566 13.55 -23.44 -10.23
C PHE A 566 12.62 -22.35 -10.76
N THR A 567 13.05 -21.60 -11.77
CA THR A 567 12.29 -20.46 -12.29
C THR A 567 11.05 -20.89 -13.06
N SER A 568 11.09 -22.02 -13.77
CA SER A 568 9.91 -22.64 -14.38
C SER A 568 8.82 -22.87 -13.34
N GLN A 569 9.18 -23.48 -12.19
CA GLN A 569 8.19 -23.80 -11.15
C GLN A 569 7.67 -22.56 -10.42
N TRP A 570 8.57 -21.67 -10.01
CA TRP A 570 8.21 -20.62 -9.05
C TRP A 570 7.80 -19.28 -9.69
N PHE A 571 8.22 -19.02 -10.92
CA PHE A 571 7.89 -17.79 -11.63
C PHE A 571 6.91 -18.01 -12.79
N LEU A 572 7.08 -19.11 -13.54
CA LEU A 572 6.33 -19.36 -14.78
C LEU A 572 5.10 -20.27 -14.58
N GLU A 573 5.00 -20.95 -13.44
CA GLU A 573 3.89 -21.84 -13.09
C GLU A 573 3.21 -21.45 -11.76
N VAL A 574 2.02 -22.00 -11.54
CA VAL A 574 1.35 -21.93 -10.23
C VAL A 574 1.72 -23.16 -9.42
N VAL A 575 2.79 -23.02 -8.64
CA VAL A 575 3.31 -24.06 -7.74
C VAL A 575 3.02 -23.73 -6.28
N MET A 576 2.68 -24.76 -5.50
CA MET A 576 2.46 -24.69 -4.06
C MET A 576 2.60 -26.07 -3.38
N PRO A 577 3.75 -26.37 -2.74
CA PRO A 577 3.96 -27.60 -1.97
C PRO A 577 3.05 -27.71 -0.73
N GLU A 578 2.74 -28.95 -0.32
CA GLU A 578 2.08 -29.27 0.96
C GLU A 578 2.74 -30.53 1.51
N TYR A 579 3.77 -30.37 2.35
CA TYR A 579 4.47 -31.50 2.95
C TYR A 579 3.74 -32.00 4.19
N ARG A 580 3.67 -33.32 4.34
CA ARG A 580 3.00 -33.99 5.45
C ARG A 580 3.83 -35.15 5.98
N LEU A 581 3.81 -35.34 7.30
CA LEU A 581 4.26 -36.57 7.94
C LEU A 581 3.10 -37.58 8.00
N ASP A 582 3.25 -38.70 7.31
CA ASP A 582 2.24 -39.77 7.27
C ASP A 582 2.50 -40.84 8.36
N SER A 583 3.76 -41.06 8.74
CA SER A 583 4.15 -41.93 9.86
C SER A 583 5.44 -41.42 10.52
N VAL A 584 5.55 -41.57 11.83
CA VAL A 584 6.78 -41.29 12.59
C VAL A 584 6.97 -42.39 13.62
N GLU A 585 8.12 -43.06 13.56
CA GLU A 585 8.50 -44.12 14.48
C GLU A 585 9.90 -43.88 15.03
N ARG A 586 10.11 -44.19 16.30
CA ARG A 586 11.41 -44.10 16.96
C ARG A 586 11.82 -45.49 17.43
N HIS A 587 13.06 -45.84 17.17
CA HIS A 587 13.67 -47.11 17.52
C HIS A 587 14.96 -46.88 18.30
N GLU A 588 15.23 -47.67 19.33
CA GLU A 588 16.56 -47.70 19.98
C GLU A 588 17.59 -48.26 18.99
N ALA A 589 18.81 -47.71 19.02
CA ALA A 589 19.95 -48.15 18.23
C ALA A 589 21.20 -48.26 19.11
N ASP A 590 22.24 -48.96 18.64
CA ASP A 590 23.44 -49.29 19.43
C ASP A 590 24.10 -48.05 20.09
N ASP A 591 24.12 -46.90 19.40
CA ASP A 591 24.72 -45.63 19.86
C ASP A 591 23.69 -44.48 20.00
N GLY A 592 22.42 -44.79 20.29
CA GLY A 592 21.38 -43.79 20.53
C GLY A 592 20.00 -44.19 20.02
N TRP A 593 19.43 -43.37 19.14
CA TRP A 593 18.08 -43.56 18.61
C TRP A 593 18.08 -43.40 17.09
N THR A 594 17.15 -44.07 16.43
CA THR A 594 16.87 -43.89 15.01
C THR A 594 15.40 -43.51 14.85
N VAL A 595 15.12 -42.45 14.09
CA VAL A 595 13.75 -42.06 13.73
C VAL A 595 13.51 -42.40 12.28
N THR A 596 12.40 -43.08 12.01
CA THR A 596 11.91 -43.34 10.67
C THR A 596 10.64 -42.54 10.46
N ALA A 597 10.64 -41.67 9.44
CA ALA A 597 9.51 -40.80 9.14
C ALA A 597 9.14 -40.89 7.66
N THR A 598 7.85 -41.08 7.35
CA THR A 598 7.36 -41.01 5.97
C THR A 598 6.87 -39.61 5.68
N VAL A 599 7.54 -38.93 4.75
CA VAL A 599 7.19 -37.59 4.28
C VAL A 599 6.55 -37.69 2.92
N THR A 600 5.45 -36.98 2.71
CA THR A 600 4.71 -36.93 1.45
C THR A 600 4.48 -35.49 1.02
N ASN A 601 4.71 -35.16 -0.25
CA ASN A 601 4.26 -33.89 -0.82
C ASN A 601 2.85 -34.07 -1.43
N ARG A 602 1.83 -33.54 -0.77
CA ARG A 602 0.43 -33.55 -1.22
C ARG A 602 0.09 -32.38 -2.15
N GLY A 603 0.99 -31.40 -2.25
CA GLY A 603 0.84 -30.22 -3.11
C GLY A 603 1.49 -30.42 -4.47
N THR A 604 1.97 -29.31 -5.05
CA THR A 604 2.73 -29.29 -6.32
C THR A 604 4.17 -28.84 -6.09
N GLY A 605 4.97 -28.76 -7.16
CA GLY A 605 6.37 -28.35 -7.08
C GLY A 605 7.31 -29.42 -6.58
N ARG A 606 8.61 -29.10 -6.64
CA ARG A 606 9.68 -29.98 -6.17
C ARG A 606 10.79 -29.14 -5.54
N MET A 607 11.00 -29.28 -4.24
CA MET A 607 12.07 -28.60 -3.52
C MET A 607 12.81 -29.57 -2.59
N PRO A 608 14.13 -29.37 -2.40
CA PRO A 608 14.84 -29.98 -1.28
C PRO A 608 14.31 -29.39 0.03
N ILE A 609 13.98 -30.25 0.98
CA ILE A 609 13.52 -29.89 2.32
C ILE A 609 14.30 -30.65 3.38
N GLU A 610 14.53 -30.00 4.52
CA GLU A 610 15.14 -30.62 5.69
C GLU A 610 14.07 -31.31 6.54
N VAL A 611 14.31 -32.54 6.97
CA VAL A 611 13.48 -33.27 7.93
C VAL A 611 14.30 -33.46 9.19
N ALA A 612 13.84 -32.89 10.29
CA ALA A 612 14.57 -32.86 11.56
C ALA A 612 13.87 -33.68 12.62
N ALA A 613 14.58 -34.63 13.22
CA ALA A 613 14.19 -35.22 14.49
C ALA A 613 14.73 -34.32 15.62
N VAL A 614 13.88 -33.94 16.57
CA VAL A 614 14.22 -32.95 17.60
C VAL A 614 13.82 -33.41 19.01
N ARG A 615 14.57 -32.93 20.01
CA ARG A 615 14.21 -32.94 21.44
C ARG A 615 14.21 -31.49 21.94
N GLY A 616 13.25 -31.15 22.79
CA GLY A 616 13.14 -29.80 23.35
C GLY A 616 12.62 -28.77 22.35
N GLU A 617 12.62 -27.51 22.76
CA GLU A 617 12.23 -26.36 21.94
C GLU A 617 13.47 -25.51 21.59
N ARG A 618 13.66 -25.19 20.30
CA ARG A 618 14.89 -24.57 19.78
C ARG A 618 15.22 -23.20 20.37
N PHE A 619 14.19 -22.45 20.75
CA PHE A 619 14.30 -21.08 21.22
C PHE A 619 13.58 -20.86 22.55
N ALA A 620 13.55 -21.88 23.42
CA ALA A 620 12.95 -21.80 24.75
C ALA A 620 13.58 -20.67 25.58
N GLU A 621 12.75 -19.88 26.26
CA GLU A 621 13.21 -18.79 27.13
C GLU A 621 13.86 -19.29 28.44
N ASP A 622 13.40 -20.44 28.96
CA ASP A 622 13.93 -21.08 30.17
C ASP A 622 13.88 -22.61 30.03
N PRO A 623 14.88 -23.24 29.38
CA PRO A 623 14.88 -24.69 29.15
C PRO A 623 15.21 -25.44 30.46
N SER A 624 14.37 -26.41 30.83
CA SER A 624 14.78 -27.39 31.84
C SER A 624 15.87 -28.34 31.30
N ASP A 625 16.68 -28.97 32.16
CA ASP A 625 17.74 -29.89 31.73
C ASP A 625 17.22 -31.03 30.80
N ASP A 626 16.01 -31.53 31.08
CA ASP A 626 15.31 -32.56 30.28
C ASP A 626 14.74 -32.02 28.93
N GLU A 627 14.76 -30.70 28.72
CA GLU A 627 14.28 -29.99 27.53
C GLU A 627 15.42 -29.36 26.70
N THR A 628 16.69 -29.68 27.01
CA THR A 628 17.84 -29.20 26.23
C THR A 628 17.67 -29.52 24.75
N TYR A 629 17.62 -28.47 23.93
CA TYR A 629 17.39 -28.61 22.49
C TYR A 629 18.49 -29.43 21.82
N ALA A 630 18.08 -30.43 21.05
CA ALA A 630 18.96 -31.19 20.19
C ALA A 630 18.21 -31.56 18.90
N GLU A 631 18.93 -31.55 17.78
CA GLU A 631 18.37 -31.91 16.48
C GLU A 631 19.33 -32.75 15.64
N SER A 632 18.78 -33.60 14.78
CA SER A 632 19.48 -34.29 13.70
C SER A 632 18.62 -34.21 12.45
N ARG A 633 19.25 -34.01 11.29
CA ARG A 633 18.56 -33.65 10.05
C ARG A 633 18.98 -34.51 8.87
N VAL A 634 18.05 -34.69 7.94
CA VAL A 634 18.29 -35.27 6.61
C VAL A 634 17.55 -34.45 5.56
N THR A 635 18.14 -34.32 4.37
CA THR A 635 17.50 -33.65 3.23
C THR A 635 16.74 -34.67 2.39
N VAL A 636 15.54 -34.30 1.92
CA VAL A 636 14.76 -35.08 0.96
C VAL A 636 14.19 -34.15 -0.12
N THR A 637 14.00 -34.65 -1.34
CA THR A 637 13.44 -33.87 -2.46
C THR A 637 12.25 -34.61 -3.05
N LEU A 638 11.04 -34.10 -2.78
CA LEU A 638 9.78 -34.73 -3.20
C LEU A 638 9.01 -33.85 -4.17
N GLY A 639 8.69 -34.39 -5.33
CA GLY A 639 7.73 -33.84 -6.29
C GLY A 639 6.28 -34.10 -5.92
N ALA A 640 5.35 -33.62 -6.75
CA ALA A 640 3.91 -33.72 -6.52
C ALA A 640 3.46 -35.19 -6.35
N GLY A 641 2.85 -35.51 -5.20
CA GLY A 641 2.34 -36.84 -4.88
C GLY A 641 3.41 -37.87 -4.49
N GLU A 642 4.69 -37.51 -4.49
CA GLU A 642 5.77 -38.40 -4.08
C GLU A 642 5.83 -38.54 -2.54
N SER A 643 6.24 -39.74 -2.10
CA SER A 643 6.42 -40.09 -0.69
C SER A 643 7.77 -40.78 -0.52
N GLU A 644 8.49 -40.44 0.54
CA GLU A 644 9.74 -41.10 0.91
C GLU A 644 9.81 -41.33 2.43
N THR A 645 10.32 -42.50 2.80
CA THR A 645 10.60 -42.83 4.19
C THR A 645 12.06 -42.51 4.50
N VAL A 646 12.27 -41.45 5.29
CA VAL A 646 13.59 -41.01 5.72
C VAL A 646 13.99 -41.66 7.05
N THR A 647 15.29 -41.89 7.22
CA THR A 647 15.87 -42.45 8.46
C THR A 647 16.87 -41.46 9.05
N ILE A 648 16.65 -41.03 10.29
CA ILE A 648 17.40 -39.97 10.96
C ILE A 648 18.11 -40.56 12.19
N PRO A 649 19.44 -40.72 12.16
CA PRO A 649 20.20 -41.16 13.32
C PRO A 649 20.32 -40.02 14.34
N CYS A 650 20.06 -40.31 15.62
CA CYS A 650 20.06 -39.34 16.72
C CYS A 650 20.92 -39.85 17.89
N THR A 651 21.81 -39.00 18.42
CA THR A 651 22.60 -39.28 19.64
C THR A 651 21.85 -38.91 20.93
N PHE A 652 20.62 -38.44 20.80
CA PHE A 652 19.71 -38.02 21.86
C PHE A 652 18.36 -38.71 21.68
N GLU A 653 17.51 -38.73 22.70
CA GLU A 653 16.15 -39.27 22.60
C GLU A 653 15.23 -38.25 21.90
N PRO A 654 14.83 -38.47 20.63
CA PRO A 654 13.97 -37.53 19.92
C PRO A 654 12.53 -37.64 20.42
N ARG A 655 11.81 -36.51 20.38
CA ARG A 655 10.41 -36.37 20.80
C ARG A 655 9.49 -35.94 19.67
N ARG A 656 10.01 -35.25 18.66
CA ARG A 656 9.24 -34.72 17.53
C ARG A 656 10.01 -34.85 16.23
N VAL A 657 9.28 -34.85 15.12
CA VAL A 657 9.82 -34.67 13.76
C VAL A 657 9.19 -33.43 13.15
N LEU A 658 10.04 -32.57 12.59
CA LEU A 658 9.66 -31.32 11.92
C LEU A 658 10.12 -31.39 10.47
N VAL A 659 9.23 -31.12 9.53
CA VAL A 659 9.59 -30.87 8.13
C VAL A 659 9.82 -29.38 7.94
N ASP A 660 10.95 -29.05 7.33
CA ASP A 660 11.43 -27.70 7.08
C ASP A 660 11.44 -26.84 8.38
N PRO A 661 12.21 -27.23 9.42
CA PRO A 661 12.21 -26.56 10.72
C PRO A 661 12.68 -25.10 10.64
N ASP A 662 13.38 -24.74 9.56
CA ASP A 662 13.91 -23.40 9.33
C ASP A 662 12.97 -22.56 8.46
N ALA A 663 11.75 -23.00 8.11
CA ALA A 663 10.87 -22.27 7.19
C ALA A 663 11.60 -21.82 5.90
N ALA A 664 12.38 -22.73 5.31
CA ALA A 664 13.17 -22.50 4.11
C ALA A 664 12.34 -22.50 2.82
N VAL A 665 11.23 -23.25 2.81
CA VAL A 665 10.41 -23.47 1.63
C VAL A 665 8.99 -23.01 1.93
N LEU A 666 8.42 -22.22 1.01
CA LEU A 666 7.03 -21.83 1.07
C LEU A 666 6.17 -23.07 0.86
N MET A 667 5.33 -23.41 1.83
CA MET A 667 4.40 -24.54 1.73
C MET A 667 3.06 -24.21 2.38
N LEU A 668 2.03 -25.01 2.10
CA LEU A 668 0.77 -24.93 2.82
C LEU A 668 0.71 -25.92 3.98
N LYS A 669 -0.03 -25.56 5.02
CA LYS A 669 -0.39 -26.43 6.15
C LYS A 669 0.82 -27.03 6.88
N ARG A 670 1.78 -26.18 7.27
CA ARG A 670 2.96 -26.57 8.05
C ARG A 670 2.63 -27.28 9.36
N ASP A 671 1.45 -27.04 9.93
CA ASP A 671 0.92 -27.77 11.08
C ASP A 671 0.83 -29.30 10.84
N ARG A 672 0.61 -29.73 9.59
CA ARG A 672 0.58 -31.14 9.18
C ARG A 672 1.96 -31.72 8.89
N ALA A 673 2.99 -30.87 8.88
CA ALA A 673 4.38 -31.23 8.65
C ALA A 673 5.14 -31.44 9.98
N VAL A 674 4.40 -31.63 11.08
CA VAL A 674 4.88 -31.89 12.44
C VAL A 674 4.34 -33.23 12.91
N GLY A 675 5.22 -34.09 13.46
CA GLY A 675 4.86 -35.39 13.99
C GLY A 675 5.38 -35.58 15.41
N GLU A 676 4.48 -35.84 16.35
CA GLU A 676 4.83 -36.20 17.72
C GLU A 676 5.24 -37.67 17.81
N ILE A 677 6.35 -37.95 18.48
CA ILE A 677 6.80 -39.32 18.74
C ILE A 677 6.15 -39.74 20.06
N SER A 678 5.16 -40.64 19.98
CA SER A 678 4.55 -41.22 21.17
C SER A 678 5.57 -42.13 21.87
N GLY A 679 5.67 -42.00 23.20
CA GLY A 679 6.63 -42.73 24.04
C GLY A 679 6.37 -44.23 24.16
#